data_AF-A0A2V8UPT0-F1
#
_entry.id   AF-A0A2V8UPT0-F1
#
_cell.length_a   1.000
_cell.length_b   1.000
_cell.length_c   1.000
_cell.angle_alpha   90.00
_cell.angle_beta   90.00
_cell.angle_gamma   90.00
#
_symmetry.space_group_name_H-M   'P 1'
#
loop_
_entity.id
_entity.type
_entity.pdbx_description
1 polymer ?
#
loop_
_entity_poly.entity_id
_entity_poly.type
_entity_poly.pdbx_seq_one_letter_code
_entity_poly.pdbx_strand_id
1 'polypeptide(L)'
;MTSHKYSPMRALAFCIALMICCAGDWLQAVQLAATPTAVEFFVSTHGNDSWSGRAAAPTAKDGPFATVARAREAVRAFRKAQPAPVRVVVRGGTYYLDRPLEFGPQDSGSEKAPVVYAAAEDEKVVLSGGRRLDGGRWGEVKGRKAWVLDIPEVKEGKWSFHQLFVNGDRRGRTRLPKEGYYHIETVPDYNASAPDDDQHHNVRRFIYAGTDIQPWHNLQDAEVVAVETCIANRLPIREVDVEKRLVTFDRPSRGNLMYGGPARYWVENVFEALDTPGQWYLDRPLGRLFYLPMPGEDMEKAEIIAPFLPQLLRVVGKKDEPVKYLRFEGLTFTHTEWQEPPDWPREGRYTGAWYDLPAAIRLTNAFECAITRCVIEHGSAYGVEVRDGSRDVEISRNRMSDLGAGGVKIWFNSARTTVSDNEIGHTGMIFLTSYGICVADSPGNQIIYNHIYDRHYTGILVGWAMQFEESSAFGNVVEHNHVHDIGKGVMIDMGGIYTEGICAGSRIRYNVVHDIRSRGGDEMGIYHDSGADILVEKNLAYRCTPLHVHYTRNITLENNIFAFGDTEEVTRAGVFDTPLLEYSFRRNVVYFKQGRVVGSWNPANRNCAYDRNLYWNTSGEPLLFGDKGLGFAEWQAAGKDLHSIIRDPLFVDPEHGDFRLRPGSPAAQIGFEPWDLSSVGPRPSSAASR
;
A
#
# COMPACT_ATOMS: atom_id res chain seq x y z
N MET A 1 28.93 -74.11 -7.63
CA MET A 1 30.27 -74.67 -7.89
C MET A 1 31.23 -73.49 -7.94
N THR A 2 31.72 -73.07 -6.75
CA THR A 2 33.11 -73.22 -6.22
C THR A 2 34.05 -72.12 -6.73
N SER A 3 34.16 -70.99 -6.00
CA SER A 3 35.19 -70.64 -4.97
C SER A 3 36.39 -69.90 -5.61
N HIS A 4 36.85 -68.73 -5.18
CA HIS A 4 37.26 -68.33 -3.84
C HIS A 4 37.23 -66.80 -3.62
N LYS A 5 37.00 -66.41 -2.36
CA LYS A 5 37.18 -65.07 -1.78
C LYS A 5 38.67 -64.75 -1.59
N TYR A 6 39.09 -63.48 -1.68
CA TYR A 6 40.00 -62.84 -0.71
C TYR A 6 39.80 -61.30 -0.72
N SER A 7 40.05 -60.71 0.45
CA SER A 7 39.63 -59.38 0.94
C SER A 7 40.81 -58.36 0.91
N PRO A 8 40.82 -57.19 1.60
CA PRO A 8 40.65 -55.86 1.01
C PRO A 8 41.84 -54.90 1.29
N MET A 9 41.72 -53.66 0.77
CA MET A 9 42.28 -52.40 1.29
C MET A 9 43.80 -52.13 1.27
N ARG A 10 44.09 -50.94 0.68
CA ARG A 10 45.24 -50.02 0.79
C ARG A 10 46.15 -50.01 -0.44
N ALA A 11 46.68 -48.88 -0.90
CA ALA A 11 46.43 -47.46 -0.74
C ALA A 11 47.43 -46.78 -1.70
N LEU A 12 47.04 -45.66 -2.30
CA LEU A 12 47.93 -44.59 -2.74
C LEU A 12 48.85 -44.87 -3.97
N ALA A 13 48.92 -43.87 -4.86
CA ALA A 13 49.88 -43.70 -5.96
C ALA A 13 49.64 -44.51 -7.26
N PHE A 14 48.69 -44.04 -8.07
CA PHE A 14 48.80 -44.11 -9.53
C PHE A 14 48.97 -42.69 -10.08
N CYS A 15 50.18 -42.17 -9.86
CA CYS A 15 50.67 -40.93 -10.43
C CYS A 15 51.64 -41.29 -11.58
N ILE A 16 51.55 -40.52 -12.67
CA ILE A 16 52.64 -40.27 -13.64
C ILE A 16 52.92 -41.43 -14.64
N ALA A 17 52.08 -41.58 -15.68
CA ALA A 17 52.48 -42.14 -16.98
C ALA A 17 51.35 -42.11 -18.05
N LEU A 18 50.63 -40.99 -18.16
CA LEU A 18 49.74 -40.71 -19.32
C LEU A 18 49.87 -39.23 -19.71
N MET A 19 51.13 -38.77 -19.74
CA MET A 19 51.51 -37.35 -19.82
C MET A 19 52.27 -36.98 -21.10
N ILE A 20 52.28 -37.81 -22.15
CA ILE A 20 52.94 -37.47 -23.42
C ILE A 20 52.22 -38.21 -24.56
N CYS A 21 51.19 -37.59 -25.14
CA CYS A 21 50.66 -37.82 -26.51
C CYS A 21 49.24 -37.22 -26.62
N CYS A 22 49.15 -35.89 -26.56
CA CYS A 22 48.08 -35.03 -27.11
C CYS A 22 48.44 -33.58 -26.76
N ALA A 23 49.65 -33.16 -27.14
CA ALA A 23 50.08 -31.77 -27.08
C ALA A 23 49.92 -31.19 -28.49
N GLY A 24 48.78 -30.58 -28.74
CA GLY A 24 48.45 -29.97 -30.02
C GLY A 24 46.96 -29.68 -30.04
N ASP A 25 46.62 -28.40 -29.94
CA ASP A 25 45.27 -27.83 -29.88
C ASP A 25 44.59 -27.91 -28.51
N TRP A 26 43.75 -26.92 -28.19
CA TRP A 26 43.09 -26.65 -26.89
C TRP A 26 43.86 -25.76 -25.90
N LEU A 27 44.45 -24.67 -26.40
CA LEU A 27 44.55 -23.41 -25.66
C LEU A 27 43.56 -22.42 -26.28
N GLN A 28 42.26 -22.68 -26.15
CA GLN A 28 41.30 -21.58 -26.19
C GLN A 28 41.37 -20.88 -24.85
N ALA A 29 42.06 -19.75 -24.84
CA ALA A 29 41.96 -18.79 -23.76
C ALA A 29 40.47 -18.51 -23.51
N VAL A 30 39.95 -18.92 -22.36
CA VAL A 30 38.71 -18.35 -21.84
C VAL A 30 39.05 -16.91 -21.51
N GLN A 31 38.90 -16.02 -22.49
CA GLN A 31 38.77 -14.60 -22.22
C GLN A 31 37.48 -14.46 -21.39
N LEU A 32 37.65 -14.31 -20.08
CA LEU A 32 36.67 -13.63 -19.24
C LEU A 32 36.41 -12.30 -19.93
N ALA A 33 35.33 -12.22 -20.70
CA ALA A 33 34.88 -10.96 -21.27
C ALA A 33 34.58 -10.06 -20.08
N ALA A 34 35.45 -9.07 -19.85
CA ALA A 34 35.21 -8.05 -18.85
C ALA A 34 33.82 -7.45 -19.12
N THR A 35 32.95 -7.47 -18.11
CA THR A 35 31.65 -6.79 -18.20
C THR A 35 31.94 -5.35 -18.59
N PRO A 36 31.41 -4.84 -19.72
CA PRO A 36 31.74 -3.51 -20.19
C PRO A 36 31.39 -2.49 -19.10
N THR A 37 32.38 -1.67 -18.73
CA THR A 37 32.20 -0.62 -17.72
C THR A 37 31.07 0.31 -18.14
N ALA A 38 30.13 0.57 -17.24
CA ALA A 38 29.01 1.45 -17.54
C ALA A 38 29.50 2.85 -17.91
N VAL A 39 28.88 3.43 -18.91
CA VAL A 39 29.15 4.80 -19.34
C VAL A 39 28.40 5.76 -18.43
N GLU A 40 29.10 6.71 -17.82
CA GLU A 40 28.53 7.59 -16.81
C GLU A 40 28.13 8.97 -17.35
N PHE A 41 27.02 9.49 -16.84
CA PHE A 41 26.62 10.89 -16.94
C PHE A 41 26.31 11.42 -15.54
N PHE A 42 26.55 12.71 -15.31
CA PHE A 42 26.37 13.34 -14.00
C PHE A 42 25.34 14.46 -14.07
N VAL A 43 24.55 14.60 -13.01
CA VAL A 43 23.55 15.66 -12.81
C VAL A 43 23.82 16.35 -11.48
N SER A 44 23.77 17.67 -11.42
CA SER A 44 23.95 18.45 -10.19
C SER A 44 23.11 19.73 -10.23
N THR A 45 22.62 20.19 -9.08
CA THR A 45 21.99 21.52 -8.94
C THR A 45 22.93 22.68 -9.27
N HIS A 46 24.25 22.44 -9.30
CA HIS A 46 25.28 23.40 -9.75
C HIS A 46 25.75 23.12 -11.19
N GLY A 47 25.05 22.25 -11.92
CA GLY A 47 25.36 21.86 -13.29
C GLY A 47 24.90 22.86 -14.34
N ASN A 48 25.13 22.52 -15.61
CA ASN A 48 24.69 23.30 -16.76
C ASN A 48 24.27 22.37 -17.90
N ASP A 49 23.06 22.55 -18.42
CA ASP A 49 22.49 21.67 -19.46
C ASP A 49 23.14 21.82 -20.85
N SER A 50 24.01 22.82 -21.02
CA SER A 50 24.87 22.96 -22.20
C SER A 50 26.17 22.14 -22.15
N TRP A 51 26.54 21.60 -20.98
CA TRP A 51 27.72 20.75 -20.82
C TRP A 51 27.49 19.32 -21.35
N SER A 52 28.54 18.51 -21.38
CA SER A 52 28.50 17.12 -21.86
C SER A 52 27.88 16.16 -20.85
N GLY A 53 27.89 16.53 -19.56
CA GLY A 53 27.51 15.67 -18.46
C GLY A 53 28.53 14.56 -18.15
N ARG A 54 29.69 14.54 -18.81
CA ARG A 54 30.71 13.48 -18.64
C ARG A 54 31.65 13.69 -17.47
N ALA A 55 31.72 14.91 -16.94
CA ALA A 55 32.54 15.25 -15.79
C ALA A 55 31.67 15.38 -14.53
N ALA A 56 32.07 14.71 -13.45
CA ALA A 56 31.35 14.73 -12.17
C ALA A 56 31.40 16.09 -11.45
N ALA A 57 32.40 16.92 -11.76
CA ALA A 57 32.59 18.25 -11.20
C ALA A 57 32.69 19.30 -12.32
N PRO A 58 32.23 20.54 -12.09
CA PRO A 58 32.40 21.64 -13.03
C PRO A 58 33.87 21.94 -13.36
N THR A 59 34.11 22.22 -14.62
CA THR A 59 35.35 22.79 -15.18
C THR A 59 35.02 24.06 -15.95
N ALA A 60 36.02 24.74 -16.51
CA ALA A 60 35.79 25.96 -17.29
C ALA A 60 34.91 25.76 -18.55
N LYS A 61 34.77 24.52 -19.06
CA LYS A 61 34.09 24.23 -20.33
C LYS A 61 33.13 23.05 -20.29
N ASP A 62 33.07 22.31 -19.19
CA ASP A 62 32.30 21.07 -19.07
C ASP A 62 31.99 20.74 -17.60
N GLY A 63 31.06 19.82 -17.35
CA GLY A 63 30.63 19.43 -16.01
C GLY A 63 29.33 18.61 -16.03
N PRO A 64 28.66 18.47 -14.88
CA PRO A 64 27.38 17.77 -14.80
C PRO A 64 26.24 18.56 -15.46
N PHE A 65 25.23 17.87 -15.96
CA PHE A 65 23.97 18.51 -16.37
C PHE A 65 23.28 19.18 -15.16
N ALA A 66 22.48 20.22 -15.41
CA ALA A 66 21.64 20.84 -14.38
C ALA A 66 20.39 19.99 -14.10
N THR A 67 19.87 19.29 -15.11
CA THR A 67 18.59 18.57 -15.02
C THR A 67 18.67 17.10 -15.40
N VAL A 68 17.85 16.27 -14.75
CA VAL A 68 17.67 14.85 -15.10
C VAL A 68 17.07 14.70 -16.51
N ALA A 69 16.17 15.62 -16.90
CA ALA A 69 15.59 15.64 -18.23
C ALA A 69 16.66 15.79 -19.33
N ARG A 70 17.64 16.68 -19.12
CA ARG A 70 18.74 16.85 -20.07
C ARG A 70 19.64 15.61 -20.12
N ALA A 71 19.91 14.98 -18.98
CA ALA A 71 20.66 13.74 -18.92
C ALA A 71 19.98 12.63 -19.73
N ARG A 72 18.66 12.48 -19.60
CA ARG A 72 17.88 11.54 -20.43
C ARG A 72 18.09 11.74 -21.92
N GLU A 73 18.03 12.98 -22.42
CA GLU A 73 18.28 13.25 -23.84
C GLU A 73 19.71 12.87 -24.27
N ALA A 74 20.71 13.10 -23.40
CA ALA A 74 22.09 12.68 -23.67
C ALA A 74 22.23 11.15 -23.69
N VAL A 75 21.56 10.43 -22.78
CA VAL A 75 21.51 8.98 -22.77
C VAL A 75 20.88 8.43 -24.04
N ARG A 76 19.76 9.01 -24.50
CA ARG A 76 19.12 8.63 -25.77
C ARG A 76 20.07 8.77 -26.95
N ALA A 77 20.71 9.94 -27.06
CA ALA A 77 21.65 10.22 -28.14
C ALA A 77 22.86 9.25 -28.12
N PHE A 78 23.41 9.01 -26.93
CA PHE A 78 24.53 8.08 -26.76
C PHE A 78 24.14 6.65 -27.13
N ARG A 79 23.01 6.15 -26.63
CA ARG A 79 22.60 4.76 -26.82
C ARG A 79 22.20 4.44 -28.26
N LYS A 80 21.69 5.44 -28.99
CA LYS A 80 21.47 5.32 -30.44
C LYS A 80 22.78 5.08 -31.20
N ALA A 81 23.89 5.66 -30.73
CA ALA A 81 25.21 5.47 -31.32
C ALA A 81 25.91 4.20 -30.80
N GLN A 82 25.75 3.89 -29.51
CA GLN A 82 26.44 2.80 -28.84
C GLN A 82 25.54 2.12 -27.79
N PRO A 83 25.07 0.88 -28.02
CA PRO A 83 24.25 0.14 -27.06
C PRO A 83 25.10 -0.46 -25.94
N ALA A 84 25.54 0.39 -25.00
CA ALA A 84 26.33 0.02 -23.81
C ALA A 84 25.53 0.30 -22.51
N PRO A 85 25.91 -0.33 -21.37
CA PRO A 85 25.33 0.01 -20.07
C PRO A 85 25.54 1.49 -19.75
N VAL A 86 24.53 2.15 -19.18
CA VAL A 86 24.59 3.57 -18.82
C VAL A 86 24.19 3.77 -17.35
N ARG A 87 24.96 4.59 -16.64
CA ARG A 87 24.63 5.07 -15.29
C ARG A 87 24.57 6.58 -15.27
N VAL A 88 23.45 7.13 -14.82
CA VAL A 88 23.29 8.56 -14.55
C VAL A 88 23.39 8.76 -13.04
N VAL A 89 24.44 9.44 -12.59
CA VAL A 89 24.70 9.75 -11.18
C VAL A 89 24.17 11.15 -10.89
N VAL A 90 23.15 11.22 -10.05
CA VAL A 90 22.52 12.47 -9.63
C VAL A 90 23.10 12.90 -8.29
N ARG A 91 23.69 14.10 -8.23
CA ARG A 91 24.26 14.67 -7.01
C ARG A 91 23.17 15.24 -6.11
N GLY A 92 23.45 15.27 -4.81
CA GLY A 92 22.57 15.72 -3.75
C GLY A 92 22.05 17.13 -3.99
N GLY A 93 20.80 17.34 -3.59
CA GLY A 93 20.06 18.57 -3.80
C GLY A 93 18.61 18.34 -4.19
N THR A 94 17.85 19.42 -4.23
CA THR A 94 16.44 19.41 -4.62
C THR A 94 16.28 19.90 -6.06
N TYR A 95 15.66 19.06 -6.88
CA TYR A 95 15.32 19.31 -8.27
C TYR A 95 13.80 19.49 -8.36
N TYR A 96 13.36 20.74 -8.43
CA TYR A 96 11.95 21.08 -8.62
C TYR A 96 11.57 20.85 -10.08
N LEU A 97 10.53 20.06 -10.31
CA LEU A 97 10.05 19.68 -11.62
C LEU A 97 8.91 20.61 -12.08
N ASP A 98 9.03 21.13 -13.30
CA ASP A 98 7.96 21.87 -13.99
C ASP A 98 6.93 20.92 -14.63
N ARG A 99 7.36 19.69 -14.94
CA ARG A 99 6.57 18.59 -15.51
C ARG A 99 7.15 17.22 -15.13
N PRO A 100 6.36 16.13 -15.23
CA PRO A 100 6.87 14.79 -14.96
C PRO A 100 8.06 14.40 -15.86
N LEU A 101 9.03 13.67 -15.30
CA LEU A 101 10.09 13.02 -16.07
C LEU A 101 9.52 11.80 -16.80
N GLU A 102 9.42 11.89 -18.13
CA GLU A 102 8.85 10.83 -18.96
C GLU A 102 9.90 10.00 -19.71
N PHE A 103 9.85 8.68 -19.55
CA PHE A 103 10.72 7.72 -20.22
C PHE A 103 9.88 6.85 -21.15
N GLY A 104 10.22 6.85 -22.43
CA GLY A 104 9.54 6.09 -23.48
C GLY A 104 10.41 4.94 -24.00
N PRO A 105 9.96 4.20 -25.03
CA PRO A 105 10.68 3.04 -25.53
C PRO A 105 12.12 3.31 -25.96
N GLN A 106 12.41 4.52 -26.44
CA GLN A 106 13.76 5.01 -26.77
C GLN A 106 14.73 5.04 -25.58
N ASP A 107 14.22 4.99 -24.35
CA ASP A 107 15.00 4.98 -23.12
C ASP A 107 15.35 3.54 -22.67
N SER A 108 14.78 2.52 -23.31
CA SER A 108 14.91 1.12 -22.89
C SER A 108 16.32 0.57 -22.99
N GLY A 109 16.86 0.01 -21.91
CA GLY A 109 18.08 -0.78 -21.92
C GLY A 109 17.92 -2.18 -22.54
N SER A 110 18.89 -3.05 -22.23
CA SER A 110 18.80 -4.51 -22.41
C SER A 110 19.40 -5.19 -21.18
N GLU A 111 19.18 -6.50 -21.03
CA GLU A 111 19.78 -7.30 -19.95
C GLU A 111 21.31 -7.08 -19.82
N LYS A 112 22.02 -6.98 -20.96
CA LYS A 112 23.48 -6.76 -20.99
C LYS A 112 23.89 -5.28 -20.95
N ALA A 113 22.95 -4.37 -21.15
CA ALA A 113 23.19 -2.93 -21.24
C ALA A 113 22.01 -2.15 -20.64
N PRO A 114 21.81 -2.25 -19.31
CA PRO A 114 20.73 -1.54 -18.63
C PRO A 114 20.99 -0.03 -18.58
N VAL A 115 19.93 0.73 -18.30
CA VAL A 115 20.01 2.17 -18.03
C VAL A 115 19.62 2.41 -16.57
N VAL A 116 20.50 3.04 -15.80
CA VAL A 116 20.30 3.28 -14.37
C VAL A 116 20.37 4.77 -14.07
N TYR A 117 19.37 5.31 -13.39
CA TYR A 117 19.38 6.64 -12.78
C TYR A 117 19.50 6.46 -11.27
N ALA A 118 20.61 6.90 -10.70
CA ALA A 118 20.89 6.68 -9.31
C ALA A 118 21.30 7.96 -8.59
N ALA A 119 20.92 8.07 -7.32
CA ALA A 119 21.58 9.02 -6.44
C ALA A 119 23.08 8.71 -6.34
N ALA A 120 23.89 9.76 -6.17
CA ALA A 120 25.27 9.61 -5.73
C ALA A 120 25.30 8.97 -4.34
N GLU A 121 26.36 8.21 -4.07
CA GLU A 121 26.53 7.49 -2.82
C GLU A 121 26.43 8.45 -1.62
N ASP A 122 25.65 8.06 -0.61
CA ASP A 122 25.38 8.81 0.62
C ASP A 122 24.83 10.24 0.44
N GLU A 123 24.34 10.61 -0.76
CA GLU A 123 23.78 11.93 -1.04
C GLU A 123 22.24 11.88 -1.16
N LYS A 124 21.53 12.81 -0.50
CA LYS A 124 20.07 12.95 -0.63
C LYS A 124 19.72 13.69 -1.92
N VAL A 125 19.15 12.98 -2.87
CA VAL A 125 18.62 13.53 -4.14
C VAL A 125 17.10 13.62 -4.07
N VAL A 126 16.56 14.84 -4.13
CA VAL A 126 15.11 15.07 -4.04
C VAL A 126 14.57 15.53 -5.39
N LEU A 127 13.67 14.73 -5.98
CA LEU A 127 12.85 15.12 -7.12
C LEU A 127 11.51 15.60 -6.57
N SER A 128 11.23 16.90 -6.69
CA SER A 128 10.04 17.51 -6.10
C SER A 128 9.06 17.99 -7.16
N GLY A 129 7.78 17.64 -7.00
CA GLY A 129 6.67 18.21 -7.77
C GLY A 129 6.07 19.46 -7.15
N GLY A 130 6.69 19.99 -6.09
CA GLY A 130 6.23 21.17 -5.38
C GLY A 130 6.84 22.46 -5.91
N ARG A 131 6.23 23.56 -5.49
CA ARG A 131 6.73 24.91 -5.69
C ARG A 131 7.08 25.51 -4.35
N ARG A 132 8.28 26.06 -4.26
CA ARG A 132 8.68 26.89 -3.14
C ARG A 132 7.86 28.18 -3.19
N LEU A 133 7.28 28.56 -2.05
CA LEU A 133 6.50 29.76 -1.88
C LEU A 133 7.33 30.81 -1.14
N ASP A 134 7.79 31.82 -1.85
CA ASP A 134 8.55 32.94 -1.30
C ASP A 134 7.70 34.22 -1.22
N GLY A 135 8.24 35.30 -0.63
CA GLY A 135 7.58 36.62 -0.60
C GLY A 135 6.46 36.77 0.42
N GLY A 136 6.43 35.91 1.44
CA GLY A 136 5.51 36.06 2.55
C GLY A 136 5.85 37.24 3.46
N ARG A 137 4.87 37.60 4.30
CA ARG A 137 4.99 38.67 5.28
C ARG A 137 4.25 38.35 6.55
N TRP A 138 4.69 38.94 7.65
CA TRP A 138 3.89 38.97 8.87
C TRP A 138 2.63 39.80 8.67
N GLY A 139 1.50 39.22 9.07
CA GLY A 139 0.21 39.86 9.10
C GLY A 139 -0.63 39.35 10.26
N GLU A 140 -1.92 39.65 10.21
CA GLU A 140 -2.88 39.21 11.20
C GLU A 140 -4.07 38.52 10.52
N VAL A 141 -4.56 37.44 11.12
CA VAL A 141 -5.78 36.76 10.73
C VAL A 141 -6.55 36.40 12.01
N LYS A 142 -7.81 36.82 12.10
CA LYS A 142 -8.67 36.58 13.27
C LYS A 142 -7.99 36.93 14.61
N GLY A 143 -7.34 38.09 14.70
CA GLY A 143 -6.66 38.53 15.94
C GLY A 143 -5.33 37.84 16.23
N ARG A 144 -4.82 37.01 15.31
CA ARG A 144 -3.61 36.19 15.50
C ARG A 144 -2.54 36.56 14.50
N LYS A 145 -1.30 36.64 14.99
CA LYS A 145 -0.12 36.80 14.14
C LYS A 145 0.01 35.60 13.19
N ALA A 146 0.10 35.87 11.90
CA ALA A 146 0.17 34.86 10.85
C ALA A 146 1.22 35.22 9.81
N TRP A 147 1.74 34.21 9.14
CA TRP A 147 2.50 34.38 7.91
C TRP A 147 1.54 34.35 6.73
N VAL A 148 1.59 35.39 5.91
CA VAL A 148 0.62 35.64 4.83
C VAL A 148 1.34 35.69 3.50
N LEU A 149 0.86 34.90 2.53
CA LEU A 149 1.33 34.94 1.14
C LEU A 149 0.16 35.23 0.20
N ASP A 150 0.37 36.13 -0.76
CA ASP A 150 -0.52 36.30 -1.89
C ASP A 150 0.03 35.47 -3.07
N ILE A 151 -0.82 34.61 -3.64
CA ILE A 151 -0.51 33.67 -4.71
C ILE A 151 -1.46 33.98 -5.88
N PRO A 152 -1.07 34.85 -6.83
CA PRO A 152 -1.93 35.28 -7.93
C PRO A 152 -2.51 34.12 -8.75
N GLU A 153 -1.74 33.05 -8.99
CA GLU A 153 -2.21 31.89 -9.74
C GLU A 153 -3.35 31.14 -9.04
N VAL A 154 -3.43 31.21 -7.70
CA VAL A 154 -4.57 30.66 -6.95
C VAL A 154 -5.80 31.53 -7.17
N LYS A 155 -5.67 32.86 -7.09
CA LYS A 155 -6.76 33.80 -7.35
C LYS A 155 -7.32 33.65 -8.77
N GLU A 156 -6.44 33.40 -9.73
CA GLU A 156 -6.78 33.19 -11.14
C GLU A 156 -7.37 31.79 -11.42
N GLY A 157 -7.45 30.91 -10.41
CA GLY A 157 -7.94 29.53 -10.57
C GLY A 157 -6.99 28.62 -11.35
N LYS A 158 -5.74 29.02 -11.55
CA LYS A 158 -4.70 28.24 -12.26
C LYS A 158 -4.00 27.22 -11.37
N TRP A 159 -4.11 27.37 -10.05
CA TRP A 159 -3.50 26.47 -9.08
C TRP A 159 -4.35 26.35 -7.81
N SER A 160 -4.46 25.15 -7.28
CA SER A 160 -5.04 24.84 -5.98
C SER A 160 -4.26 23.69 -5.38
N PHE A 161 -4.24 23.58 -4.05
CA PHE A 161 -3.54 22.51 -3.35
C PHE A 161 -4.21 22.23 -2.01
N HIS A 162 -4.07 20.99 -1.54
CA HIS A 162 -4.69 20.52 -0.29
C HIS A 162 -3.64 20.22 0.79
N GLN A 163 -2.38 20.53 0.52
CA GLN A 163 -1.24 20.19 1.36
C GLN A 163 -0.29 21.39 1.41
N LEU A 164 0.33 21.59 2.57
CA LEU A 164 1.37 22.59 2.77
C LEU A 164 2.49 21.96 3.60
N PHE A 165 3.73 22.20 3.21
CA PHE A 165 4.91 21.74 3.94
C PHE A 165 5.71 22.95 4.39
N VAL A 166 6.15 22.95 5.65
CA VAL A 166 7.01 23.99 6.22
C VAL A 166 8.20 23.30 6.86
N ASN A 167 9.40 23.61 6.38
CA ASN A 167 10.67 23.00 6.82
C ASN A 167 10.66 21.46 6.75
N GLY A 168 9.99 20.90 5.74
CA GLY A 168 9.86 19.45 5.52
C GLY A 168 8.67 18.79 6.21
N ASP A 169 7.98 19.47 7.13
CA ASP A 169 6.83 18.90 7.82
C ASP A 169 5.51 19.26 7.14
N ARG A 170 4.62 18.28 6.99
CA ARG A 170 3.23 18.53 6.60
C ARG A 170 2.52 19.38 7.67
N ARG A 171 1.86 20.44 7.25
CA ARG A 171 1.05 21.33 8.11
C ARG A 171 -0.43 21.00 8.01
N GLY A 172 -1.13 21.13 9.13
CA GLY A 172 -2.53 20.75 9.26
C GLY A 172 -3.44 21.69 8.50
N ARG A 173 -4.23 21.16 7.57
CA ARG A 173 -5.35 21.91 6.97
C ARG A 173 -6.43 22.09 8.05
N THR A 174 -7.06 23.26 8.11
CA THR A 174 -8.10 23.51 9.12
C THR A 174 -9.26 22.52 8.98
N ARG A 175 -9.85 22.11 10.11
CA ARG A 175 -11.03 21.23 10.12
C ARG A 175 -11.94 21.44 11.31
N LEU A 176 -13.22 21.05 11.16
CA LEU A 176 -14.21 20.92 12.23
C LEU A 176 -14.90 19.54 12.20
N PRO A 177 -15.19 18.90 13.35
CA PRO A 177 -14.65 19.29 14.66
C PRO A 177 -13.11 19.16 14.63
N LYS A 178 -12.42 19.81 15.57
CA LYS A 178 -10.95 19.75 15.62
C LYS A 178 -10.45 18.30 15.75
N GLU A 179 -11.19 17.51 16.51
CA GLU A 179 -10.95 16.08 16.76
C GLU A 179 -12.28 15.32 16.67
N GLY A 180 -12.20 14.03 16.34
CA GLY A 180 -13.40 13.18 16.20
C GLY A 180 -14.24 13.50 14.97
N TYR A 181 -15.55 13.30 15.09
CA TYR A 181 -16.50 13.37 13.98
C TYR A 181 -17.82 14.03 14.40
N TYR A 182 -18.42 14.77 13.48
CA TYR A 182 -19.85 15.03 13.46
C TYR A 182 -20.63 13.82 12.94
N HIS A 183 -21.94 13.83 13.12
CA HIS A 183 -22.85 12.76 12.68
C HIS A 183 -23.97 13.34 11.83
N ILE A 184 -24.26 12.68 10.70
CA ILE A 184 -25.44 13.01 9.90
C ILE A 184 -26.69 12.70 10.73
N GLU A 185 -27.66 13.63 10.76
CA GLU A 185 -28.93 13.41 11.46
C GLU A 185 -29.89 12.61 10.56
N THR A 186 -30.07 13.05 9.32
CA THR A 186 -30.87 12.34 8.32
C THR A 186 -30.50 12.79 6.90
N VAL A 187 -30.86 11.97 5.91
CA VAL A 187 -30.65 12.24 4.49
C VAL A 187 -32.03 12.35 3.82
N PRO A 188 -32.53 13.56 3.53
CA PRO A 188 -33.91 13.76 3.05
C PRO A 188 -34.22 13.09 1.71
N ASP A 189 -33.20 12.90 0.88
CA ASP A 189 -33.31 12.31 -0.45
C ASP A 189 -33.09 10.79 -0.44
N TYR A 190 -32.91 10.19 0.74
CA TYR A 190 -32.68 8.76 0.87
C TYR A 190 -33.97 7.98 0.61
N ASN A 191 -33.95 7.17 -0.45
CA ASN A 191 -35.05 6.26 -0.76
C ASN A 191 -34.77 4.87 -0.15
N ALA A 192 -35.26 4.62 1.06
CA ALA A 192 -35.11 3.34 1.76
C ALA A 192 -35.74 2.14 1.02
N SER A 193 -36.61 2.38 0.05
CA SER A 193 -37.27 1.34 -0.75
C SER A 193 -36.53 1.01 -2.04
N ALA A 194 -35.46 1.75 -2.37
CA ALA A 194 -34.62 1.42 -3.51
C ALA A 194 -33.75 0.19 -3.20
N PRO A 195 -33.29 -0.54 -4.24
CA PRO A 195 -32.25 -1.56 -4.05
C PRO A 195 -31.03 -0.93 -3.37
N ASP A 196 -30.46 -1.62 -2.37
CA ASP A 196 -29.25 -1.21 -1.66
C ASP A 196 -28.03 -1.34 -2.59
N ASP A 197 -27.92 -0.40 -3.52
CA ASP A 197 -26.80 -0.28 -4.44
C ASP A 197 -26.40 1.20 -4.66
N ASP A 198 -25.16 1.38 -5.13
CA ASP A 198 -24.54 2.70 -5.32
C ASP A 198 -25.20 3.56 -6.42
N GLN A 199 -26.21 3.06 -7.14
CA GLN A 199 -26.92 3.84 -8.17
C GLN A 199 -28.13 4.58 -7.62
N HIS A 200 -28.73 4.08 -6.55
CA HIS A 200 -30.02 4.58 -6.08
C HIS A 200 -29.94 5.38 -4.77
N HIS A 201 -28.73 5.50 -4.19
CA HIS A 201 -28.52 6.15 -2.89
C HIS A 201 -27.56 7.36 -2.93
N ASN A 202 -27.20 7.83 -4.13
CA ASN A 202 -26.35 9.01 -4.29
C ASN A 202 -27.14 10.29 -3.95
N VAL A 203 -26.69 11.05 -2.96
CA VAL A 203 -27.41 12.22 -2.44
C VAL A 203 -26.60 13.50 -2.55
N ARG A 204 -27.28 14.63 -2.75
CA ARG A 204 -26.63 15.95 -2.85
C ARG A 204 -26.72 16.77 -1.56
N ARG A 205 -27.41 16.26 -0.54
CA ARG A 205 -27.68 17.01 0.69
C ARG A 205 -28.00 16.07 1.85
N PHE A 206 -27.72 16.55 3.06
CA PHE A 206 -28.15 15.92 4.30
C PHE A 206 -28.48 16.97 5.35
N ILE A 207 -29.26 16.55 6.35
CA ILE A 207 -29.53 17.34 7.55
C ILE A 207 -28.45 17.04 8.58
N TYR A 208 -27.74 18.07 9.01
CA TYR A 208 -26.70 17.99 10.05
C TYR A 208 -27.29 18.23 11.44
N ALA A 209 -26.61 17.72 12.46
CA ALA A 209 -27.00 17.92 13.85
C ALA A 209 -26.59 19.31 14.36
N GLY A 210 -27.40 19.88 15.25
CA GLY A 210 -27.05 21.09 16.00
C GLY A 210 -26.58 22.27 15.14
N THR A 211 -25.31 22.63 15.29
CA THR A 211 -24.67 23.79 14.62
C THR A 211 -23.42 23.39 13.83
N ASP A 212 -23.28 22.11 13.49
CA ASP A 212 -22.06 21.53 12.89
C ASP A 212 -21.56 22.29 11.65
N ILE A 213 -22.49 22.80 10.83
CA ILE A 213 -22.19 23.57 9.62
C ILE A 213 -22.82 24.96 9.71
N GLN A 214 -22.02 25.99 9.47
CA GLN A 214 -22.40 27.41 9.54
C GLN A 214 -22.04 28.13 8.23
N PRO A 215 -22.59 29.33 7.96
CA PRO A 215 -22.23 30.14 6.79
C PRO A 215 -20.84 30.77 6.97
N TRP A 216 -19.82 29.93 6.98
CA TRP A 216 -18.41 30.28 7.14
C TRP A 216 -17.90 31.18 6.02
N HIS A 217 -16.84 31.93 6.32
CA HIS A 217 -16.12 32.70 5.32
C HIS A 217 -15.66 31.77 4.18
N ASN A 218 -16.01 32.16 2.93
CA ASN A 218 -15.68 31.40 1.73
C ASN A 218 -16.14 29.93 1.82
N LEU A 219 -17.41 29.73 2.18
CA LEU A 219 -18.05 28.43 2.37
C LEU A 219 -17.81 27.43 1.22
N GLN A 220 -17.73 27.91 -0.03
CA GLN A 220 -17.57 27.05 -1.21
C GLN A 220 -16.17 26.42 -1.34
N ASP A 221 -15.21 26.86 -0.52
CA ASP A 221 -13.90 26.21 -0.38
C ASP A 221 -13.86 25.18 0.75
N ALA A 222 -14.92 25.11 1.58
CA ALA A 222 -15.06 24.11 2.61
C ALA A 222 -15.65 22.81 2.04
N GLU A 223 -15.22 21.69 2.61
CA GLU A 223 -15.49 20.36 2.08
C GLU A 223 -15.88 19.41 3.20
N VAL A 224 -17.01 18.72 3.05
CA VAL A 224 -17.39 17.62 3.93
C VAL A 224 -16.65 16.35 3.51
N VAL A 225 -15.92 15.75 4.45
CA VAL A 225 -15.41 14.38 4.31
C VAL A 225 -16.30 13.45 5.12
N ALA A 226 -17.13 12.66 4.44
CA ALA A 226 -18.09 11.74 5.05
C ALA A 226 -17.63 10.29 4.89
N VAL A 227 -17.53 9.57 6.01
CA VAL A 227 -17.04 8.20 6.09
C VAL A 227 -18.20 7.26 6.41
N GLU A 228 -18.47 6.36 5.47
CA GLU A 228 -19.48 5.32 5.56
C GLU A 228 -18.84 3.99 5.96
N THR A 229 -18.72 3.03 5.05
CA THR A 229 -18.16 1.69 5.28
C THR A 229 -16.80 1.53 4.62
N CYS A 230 -16.78 1.15 3.34
CA CYS A 230 -15.62 1.05 2.49
C CYS A 230 -15.47 2.30 1.58
N ILE A 231 -16.29 3.33 1.75
CA ILE A 231 -16.20 4.58 0.96
C ILE A 231 -15.98 5.79 1.88
N ALA A 232 -15.17 6.73 1.41
CA ALA A 232 -14.97 8.04 2.01
C ALA A 232 -15.30 9.10 0.96
N ASN A 233 -16.42 9.80 1.16
CA ASN A 233 -16.94 10.82 0.27
C ASN A 233 -16.28 12.17 0.59
N ARG A 234 -15.82 12.87 -0.44
CA ARG A 234 -15.22 14.21 -0.37
C ARG A 234 -16.14 15.18 -1.13
N LEU A 235 -16.90 16.00 -0.40
CA LEU A 235 -18.09 16.71 -0.87
C LEU A 235 -17.94 18.24 -0.66
N PRO A 236 -17.56 19.00 -1.68
CA PRO A 236 -17.51 20.46 -1.62
C PRO A 236 -18.89 21.06 -1.32
N ILE A 237 -18.94 21.98 -0.36
CA ILE A 237 -20.19 22.63 0.04
C ILE A 237 -20.57 23.66 -1.03
N ARG A 238 -21.83 23.63 -1.47
CA ARG A 238 -22.40 24.66 -2.36
C ARG A 238 -23.13 25.73 -1.55
N GLU A 239 -24.01 25.30 -0.65
CA GLU A 239 -24.88 26.18 0.13
C GLU A 239 -25.30 25.51 1.45
N VAL A 240 -25.68 26.33 2.43
CA VAL A 240 -26.21 25.90 3.73
C VAL A 240 -27.49 26.68 4.06
N ASP A 241 -28.54 25.96 4.43
CA ASP A 241 -29.76 26.51 5.04
C ASP A 241 -29.70 26.20 6.54
N VAL A 242 -29.38 27.22 7.35
CA VAL A 242 -29.18 27.07 8.80
C VAL A 242 -30.50 26.81 9.53
N GLU A 243 -31.61 27.35 9.05
CA GLU A 243 -32.93 27.15 9.68
C GLU A 243 -33.36 25.69 9.54
N LYS A 244 -33.12 25.09 8.36
CA LYS A 244 -33.42 23.68 8.10
C LYS A 244 -32.30 22.71 8.49
N ARG A 245 -31.14 23.23 8.93
CA ARG A 245 -29.90 22.48 9.12
C ARG A 245 -29.52 21.62 7.92
N LEU A 246 -29.72 22.16 6.72
CA LEU A 246 -29.53 21.43 5.46
C LEU A 246 -28.27 21.93 4.78
N VAL A 247 -27.32 21.03 4.51
CA VAL A 247 -26.17 21.30 3.65
C VAL A 247 -26.42 20.71 2.28
N THR A 248 -26.08 21.46 1.22
CA THR A 248 -26.16 21.00 -0.17
C THR A 248 -24.77 21.08 -0.81
N PHE A 249 -24.40 20.06 -1.57
CA PHE A 249 -23.09 19.91 -2.23
C PHE A 249 -23.16 20.28 -3.71
N ASP A 250 -22.00 20.58 -4.30
CA ASP A 250 -21.88 20.85 -5.75
C ASP A 250 -22.03 19.59 -6.63
N ARG A 251 -22.04 18.41 -6.00
CA ARG A 251 -22.07 17.08 -6.61
C ARG A 251 -22.78 16.06 -5.70
N PRO A 252 -23.31 14.96 -6.24
CA PRO A 252 -23.85 13.89 -5.41
C PRO A 252 -22.74 13.12 -4.68
N SER A 253 -23.08 12.48 -3.56
CA SER A 253 -22.27 11.43 -2.95
C SER A 253 -22.06 10.28 -3.93
N ARG A 254 -20.98 9.54 -3.72
CA ARG A 254 -20.64 8.36 -4.52
C ARG A 254 -21.05 7.05 -3.85
N GLY A 255 -21.21 7.09 -2.52
CA GLY A 255 -21.73 6.00 -1.72
C GLY A 255 -22.99 6.39 -0.96
N ASN A 256 -23.59 5.37 -0.35
CA ASN A 256 -24.78 5.48 0.48
C ASN A 256 -24.40 6.03 1.88
N LEU A 257 -24.69 7.30 2.11
CA LEU A 257 -24.43 7.97 3.41
C LEU A 257 -25.28 7.43 4.58
N MET A 258 -26.16 6.46 4.33
CA MET A 258 -27.01 5.80 5.32
C MET A 258 -26.72 4.30 5.47
N TYR A 259 -25.72 3.75 4.77
CA TYR A 259 -25.39 2.33 4.85
C TYR A 259 -24.90 1.95 6.25
N GLY A 260 -25.60 1.01 6.91
CA GLY A 260 -25.33 0.65 8.30
C GLY A 260 -25.68 1.75 9.32
N GLY A 261 -26.40 2.80 8.89
CA GLY A 261 -26.76 3.98 9.68
C GLY A 261 -26.18 5.29 9.11
N PRO A 262 -26.54 6.46 9.67
CA PRO A 262 -26.02 7.74 9.20
C PRO A 262 -24.50 7.83 9.30
N ALA A 263 -23.85 8.26 8.21
CA ALA A 263 -22.40 8.40 8.16
C ALA A 263 -21.85 9.44 9.16
N ARG A 264 -20.58 9.25 9.52
CA ARG A 264 -19.79 10.21 10.31
C ARG A 264 -19.07 11.15 9.36
N TYR A 265 -18.84 12.40 9.76
CA TYR A 265 -18.13 13.34 8.90
C TYR A 265 -17.31 14.37 9.65
N TRP A 266 -16.42 15.04 8.93
CA TRP A 266 -15.80 16.31 9.35
C TRP A 266 -15.80 17.27 8.15
N VAL A 267 -15.53 18.54 8.41
CA VAL A 267 -15.40 19.57 7.38
C VAL A 267 -13.97 20.06 7.36
N GLU A 268 -13.34 20.08 6.19
CA GLU A 268 -12.00 20.63 5.97
C GLU A 268 -12.06 22.04 5.39
N ASN A 269 -10.94 22.76 5.53
CA ASN A 269 -10.72 24.11 5.02
C ASN A 269 -11.68 25.17 5.59
N VAL A 270 -12.04 25.05 6.86
CA VAL A 270 -12.90 26.03 7.55
C VAL A 270 -12.04 27.19 8.07
N PHE A 271 -12.29 28.42 7.61
CA PHE A 271 -11.55 29.61 8.05
C PHE A 271 -11.71 29.88 9.56
N GLU A 272 -12.91 29.68 10.07
CA GLU A 272 -13.28 29.85 11.48
C GLU A 272 -12.57 28.85 12.39
N ALA A 273 -12.04 27.76 11.85
CA ALA A 273 -11.21 26.79 12.57
C ALA A 273 -9.70 27.11 12.56
N LEU A 274 -9.26 28.15 11.84
CA LEU A 274 -7.86 28.62 11.88
C LEU A 274 -7.58 29.29 13.21
N ASP A 275 -7.00 28.55 14.16
CA ASP A 275 -6.72 29.08 15.50
C ASP A 275 -5.54 28.45 16.24
N THR A 276 -4.97 27.36 15.73
CA THR A 276 -3.91 26.58 16.37
C THR A 276 -2.61 26.70 15.57
N PRO A 277 -1.44 26.93 16.22
CA PRO A 277 -0.14 26.89 15.54
C PRO A 277 0.05 25.61 14.72
N GLY A 278 0.70 25.74 13.56
CA GLY A 278 0.85 24.67 12.59
C GLY A 278 -0.32 24.52 11.61
N GLN A 279 -1.43 25.23 11.81
CA GLN A 279 -2.55 25.23 10.86
C GLN A 279 -2.36 26.25 9.73
N TRP A 280 -2.93 25.92 8.58
CA TRP A 280 -3.01 26.84 7.44
C TRP A 280 -4.40 26.84 6.80
N TYR A 281 -4.70 27.93 6.11
CA TYR A 281 -5.93 28.13 5.34
C TYR A 281 -5.59 28.81 4.01
N LEU A 282 -6.14 28.28 2.91
CA LEU A 282 -6.03 28.89 1.59
C LEU A 282 -7.38 29.50 1.20
N ASP A 283 -7.40 30.82 1.12
CA ASP A 283 -8.52 31.60 0.58
C ASP A 283 -8.36 31.70 -0.93
N ARG A 284 -9.03 30.81 -1.70
CA ARG A 284 -8.84 30.80 -3.15
C ARG A 284 -9.38 32.05 -3.84
N PRO A 285 -10.55 32.61 -3.49
CA PRO A 285 -11.03 33.86 -4.09
C PRO A 285 -10.09 35.06 -3.89
N LEU A 286 -9.40 35.13 -2.75
CA LEU A 286 -8.36 36.14 -2.53
C LEU A 286 -6.99 35.75 -3.12
N GLY A 287 -6.78 34.47 -3.41
CA GLY A 287 -5.48 33.88 -3.70
C GLY A 287 -4.52 34.04 -2.53
N ARG A 288 -4.99 33.86 -1.29
CA ARG A 288 -4.19 34.17 -0.10
C ARG A 288 -4.04 32.94 0.78
N LEU A 289 -2.79 32.60 1.08
CA LEU A 289 -2.44 31.59 2.07
C LEU A 289 -2.19 32.28 3.42
N PHE A 290 -2.87 31.78 4.45
CA PHE A 290 -2.62 32.12 5.85
C PHE A 290 -2.02 30.91 6.54
N TYR A 291 -0.88 31.09 7.19
CA TYR A 291 -0.25 30.07 8.02
C TYR A 291 -0.05 30.62 9.43
N LEU A 292 -0.40 29.83 10.45
CA LEU A 292 -0.09 30.11 11.85
C LEU A 292 1.22 29.39 12.19
N PRO A 293 2.37 30.08 12.29
CA PRO A 293 3.64 29.41 12.51
C PRO A 293 3.70 28.67 13.85
N MET A 294 4.40 27.55 13.88
CA MET A 294 4.74 26.85 15.11
C MET A 294 5.66 27.72 15.98
N PRO A 295 5.61 27.59 17.33
CA PRO A 295 6.56 28.25 18.20
C PRO A 295 8.01 27.90 17.80
N GLY A 296 8.82 28.93 17.54
CA GLY A 296 10.24 28.78 17.17
C GLY A 296 10.53 28.75 15.67
N GLU A 297 9.52 28.78 14.80
CA GLU A 297 9.75 28.90 13.36
C GLU A 297 10.20 30.30 12.95
N ASP A 298 11.38 30.38 12.34
CA ASP A 298 11.88 31.60 11.70
C ASP A 298 11.32 31.70 10.27
N MET A 299 10.18 32.38 10.13
CA MET A 299 9.47 32.49 8.85
C MET A 299 10.25 33.26 7.77
N GLU A 300 11.25 34.06 8.14
CA GLU A 300 12.12 34.73 7.17
C GLU A 300 13.10 33.75 6.49
N LYS A 301 13.31 32.57 7.08
CA LYS A 301 14.17 31.50 6.55
C LYS A 301 13.41 30.21 6.22
N ALA A 302 12.16 30.11 6.64
CA ALA A 302 11.37 28.91 6.49
C ALA A 302 11.23 28.52 5.03
N GLU A 303 11.41 27.23 4.74
CA GLU A 303 11.07 26.68 3.45
C GLU A 303 9.59 26.32 3.45
N ILE A 304 8.79 27.03 2.64
CA ILE A 304 7.36 26.75 2.47
C ILE A 304 7.18 26.12 1.09
N ILE A 305 6.62 24.92 1.03
CA ILE A 305 6.35 24.22 -0.22
C ILE A 305 4.86 23.88 -0.32
N ALA A 306 4.27 24.18 -1.48
CA ALA A 306 2.97 23.69 -1.87
C ALA A 306 3.12 22.79 -3.12
N PRO A 307 2.47 21.61 -3.15
CA PRO A 307 2.61 20.68 -4.26
C PRO A 307 1.87 21.17 -5.52
N PHE A 308 2.38 20.79 -6.69
CA PHE A 308 1.86 21.21 -8.00
C PHE A 308 1.64 20.04 -8.98
N LEU A 309 2.60 19.12 -9.10
CA LEU A 309 2.49 18.01 -10.04
C LEU A 309 1.79 16.78 -9.44
N PRO A 310 0.92 16.07 -10.19
CA PRO A 310 0.34 14.81 -9.73
C PRO A 310 1.28 13.61 -9.84
N GLN A 311 2.28 13.70 -10.71
CA GLN A 311 3.26 12.63 -10.97
C GLN A 311 4.64 13.23 -11.19
N LEU A 312 5.69 12.51 -10.79
CA LEU A 312 7.08 12.95 -10.92
C LEU A 312 7.83 12.13 -11.96
N LEU A 313 7.53 10.84 -12.04
CA LEU A 313 8.18 9.90 -12.94
C LEU A 313 7.14 9.07 -13.69
N ARG A 314 7.26 9.04 -15.01
CA ARG A 314 6.40 8.24 -15.90
C ARG A 314 7.28 7.38 -16.81
N VAL A 315 7.15 6.07 -16.71
CA VAL A 315 7.72 5.10 -17.66
C VAL A 315 6.58 4.62 -18.54
N VAL A 316 6.57 5.05 -19.81
CA VAL A 316 5.41 4.94 -20.72
C VAL A 316 5.81 4.17 -21.98
N GLY A 317 5.60 2.86 -21.94
CA GLY A 317 5.70 1.99 -23.11
C GLY A 317 4.37 1.87 -23.84
N LYS A 318 4.40 1.16 -24.97
CA LYS A 318 3.22 0.68 -25.68
C LYS A 318 3.19 -0.84 -25.62
N LYS A 319 2.01 -1.45 -25.83
CA LYS A 319 1.84 -2.91 -25.83
C LYS A 319 2.85 -3.64 -26.72
N ASP A 320 3.07 -3.13 -27.92
CA ASP A 320 4.01 -3.72 -28.90
C ASP A 320 5.42 -3.12 -28.84
N GLU A 321 5.62 -2.11 -28.00
CA GLU A 321 6.87 -1.37 -27.85
C GLU A 321 7.07 -0.97 -26.37
N PRO A 322 7.29 -1.94 -25.47
CA PRO A 322 7.40 -1.66 -24.04
C PRO A 322 8.71 -0.97 -23.69
N VAL A 323 8.75 -0.25 -22.56
CA VAL A 323 10.03 0.24 -22.00
C VAL A 323 10.71 -0.90 -21.25
N LYS A 324 12.00 -1.13 -21.47
CA LYS A 324 12.72 -2.26 -20.86
C LYS A 324 13.99 -1.86 -20.10
N TYR A 325 14.34 -2.62 -19.06
CA TYR A 325 15.65 -2.55 -18.38
C TYR A 325 16.07 -1.13 -17.93
N LEU A 326 15.10 -0.39 -17.38
CA LEU A 326 15.28 0.96 -16.83
C LEU A 326 15.16 0.91 -15.30
N ARG A 327 16.16 1.42 -14.59
CA ARG A 327 16.25 1.34 -13.13
C ARG A 327 16.40 2.72 -12.50
N PHE A 328 15.71 2.94 -11.38
CA PHE A 328 15.81 4.14 -10.54
C PHE A 328 16.22 3.73 -9.14
N GLU A 329 17.29 4.33 -8.61
CA GLU A 329 17.95 3.85 -7.39
C GLU A 329 18.30 4.98 -6.42
N GLY A 330 17.91 4.89 -5.15
CA GLY A 330 18.36 5.85 -4.13
C GLY A 330 17.75 7.25 -4.22
N LEU A 331 16.74 7.46 -5.06
CA LEU A 331 16.13 8.77 -5.29
C LEU A 331 14.99 9.05 -4.30
N THR A 332 14.82 10.31 -3.91
CA THR A 332 13.66 10.78 -3.12
C THR A 332 12.64 11.44 -4.04
N PHE A 333 11.36 11.06 -3.94
CA PHE A 333 10.24 11.57 -4.72
C PHE A 333 9.24 12.25 -3.78
N THR A 334 8.95 13.53 -3.99
CA THR A 334 8.17 14.30 -3.02
C THR A 334 7.26 15.38 -3.59
N HIS A 335 6.27 15.81 -2.80
CA HIS A 335 5.39 16.94 -3.06
C HIS A 335 4.51 16.77 -4.31
N THR A 336 3.78 15.65 -4.40
CA THR A 336 2.73 15.48 -5.41
C THR A 336 1.36 15.96 -4.94
N GLU A 337 0.57 16.54 -5.84
CA GLU A 337 -0.79 17.00 -5.59
C GLU A 337 -1.75 16.31 -6.56
N TRP A 338 -2.87 15.79 -6.05
CA TRP A 338 -3.92 15.26 -6.90
C TRP A 338 -5.04 16.28 -6.88
N GLN A 339 -5.31 16.85 -8.04
CA GLN A 339 -6.50 17.65 -8.26
C GLN A 339 -7.48 16.79 -9.04
N GLU A 340 -8.74 16.87 -8.66
CA GLU A 340 -9.80 16.26 -9.43
C GLU A 340 -9.83 16.87 -10.85
N PRO A 341 -9.78 16.06 -11.92
CA PRO A 341 -9.90 16.54 -13.29
C PRO A 341 -11.23 17.28 -13.53
N PRO A 342 -11.27 18.35 -14.35
CA PRO A 342 -12.50 19.09 -14.63
C PRO A 342 -13.62 18.27 -15.28
N ASP A 343 -13.25 17.24 -16.05
CA ASP A 343 -14.11 16.29 -16.76
C ASP A 343 -14.38 15.02 -15.96
N TRP A 344 -13.95 14.98 -14.69
CA TRP A 344 -14.18 13.85 -13.81
C TRP A 344 -15.68 13.50 -13.74
N PRO A 345 -16.06 12.21 -13.86
CA PRO A 345 -17.45 11.82 -13.80
C PRO A 345 -18.10 12.34 -12.52
N ARG A 346 -19.04 13.27 -12.69
CA ARG A 346 -19.84 13.81 -11.59
C ARG A 346 -20.89 12.82 -11.10
N GLU A 347 -21.09 11.74 -11.86
CA GLU A 347 -22.03 10.63 -11.61
C GLU A 347 -21.35 9.31 -12.05
N GLY A 348 -21.41 8.24 -11.24
CA GLY A 348 -20.79 6.93 -11.56
C GLY A 348 -20.42 6.07 -10.34
N ARG A 349 -20.38 4.74 -10.52
CA ARG A 349 -20.37 3.72 -9.43
C ARG A 349 -19.06 3.58 -8.64
N TYR A 350 -17.88 3.81 -9.22
CA TYR A 350 -16.62 3.55 -8.49
C TYR A 350 -15.54 4.54 -8.89
N THR A 351 -15.29 5.50 -8.01
CA THR A 351 -14.13 6.41 -8.10
C THR A 351 -13.63 6.66 -6.68
N GLY A 352 -13.15 5.58 -6.07
CA GLY A 352 -12.48 5.58 -4.77
C GLY A 352 -10.97 5.62 -4.93
N ALA A 353 -10.23 5.71 -3.82
CA ALA A 353 -8.77 5.72 -3.85
C ALA A 353 -8.17 4.49 -4.56
N TRP A 354 -8.96 3.46 -4.78
CA TRP A 354 -8.60 2.22 -5.45
C TRP A 354 -8.20 2.40 -6.92
N TYR A 355 -9.02 3.08 -7.73
CA TYR A 355 -8.89 3.04 -9.19
C TYR A 355 -8.14 4.25 -9.75
N ASP A 356 -8.54 5.42 -9.30
CA ASP A 356 -8.40 6.66 -10.05
C ASP A 356 -7.25 7.55 -9.63
N LEU A 357 -6.81 7.36 -8.38
CA LEU A 357 -5.72 8.14 -7.86
C LEU A 357 -4.42 7.77 -8.59
N PRO A 358 -3.65 8.79 -9.01
CA PRO A 358 -2.35 8.57 -9.61
C PRO A 358 -1.37 8.06 -8.56
N ALA A 359 -0.19 7.68 -9.03
CA ALA A 359 0.99 7.52 -8.21
C ALA A 359 2.06 8.55 -8.59
N ALA A 360 2.92 8.91 -7.64
CA ALA A 360 4.09 9.74 -7.87
C ALA A 360 4.99 9.14 -8.96
N ILE A 361 5.07 7.81 -9.02
CA ILE A 361 5.77 7.04 -10.05
C ILE A 361 4.78 6.12 -10.76
N ARG A 362 4.71 6.19 -12.10
CA ARG A 362 3.86 5.30 -12.91
C ARG A 362 4.69 4.53 -13.93
N LEU A 363 4.44 3.22 -14.02
CA LEU A 363 4.99 2.31 -15.02
C LEU A 363 3.86 1.70 -15.85
N THR A 364 3.85 1.98 -17.15
CA THR A 364 2.86 1.53 -18.14
C THR A 364 3.58 0.76 -19.24
N ASN A 365 3.17 -0.47 -19.53
CA ASN A 365 3.87 -1.38 -20.46
C ASN A 365 5.41 -1.37 -20.24
N ALA A 366 5.85 -1.53 -18.98
CA ALA A 366 7.25 -1.53 -18.59
C ALA A 366 7.70 -2.95 -18.22
N PHE A 367 8.78 -3.44 -18.83
CA PHE A 367 9.30 -4.80 -18.62
C PHE A 367 10.70 -4.78 -18.01
N GLU A 368 10.98 -5.61 -17.01
CA GLU A 368 12.34 -5.70 -16.41
C GLU A 368 12.83 -4.33 -15.87
N CYS A 369 11.91 -3.51 -15.38
CA CYS A 369 12.19 -2.18 -14.83
C CYS A 369 12.19 -2.23 -13.29
N ALA A 370 12.91 -1.30 -12.65
CA ALA A 370 13.05 -1.34 -11.20
C ALA A 370 13.01 0.05 -10.54
N ILE A 371 12.33 0.13 -9.39
CA ILE A 371 12.35 1.24 -8.44
C ILE A 371 12.90 0.69 -7.13
N THR A 372 14.14 1.03 -6.79
CA THR A 372 14.83 0.41 -5.65
C THR A 372 15.51 1.41 -4.72
N ARG A 373 15.49 1.15 -3.41
CA ARG A 373 16.16 2.01 -2.41
C ARG A 373 15.69 3.47 -2.46
N CYS A 374 14.50 3.74 -2.98
CA CYS A 374 13.96 5.09 -3.09
C CYS A 374 13.17 5.48 -1.83
N VAL A 375 13.05 6.78 -1.61
CA VAL A 375 12.12 7.36 -0.63
C VAL A 375 10.99 8.03 -1.40
N ILE A 376 9.74 7.73 -1.07
CA ILE A 376 8.56 8.32 -1.70
C ILE A 376 7.69 8.88 -0.59
N GLU A 377 7.65 10.21 -0.45
CA GLU A 377 7.03 10.86 0.70
C GLU A 377 6.34 12.17 0.36
N HIS A 378 5.46 12.65 1.25
CA HIS A 378 4.79 13.96 1.12
C HIS A 378 3.95 14.08 -0.16
N GLY A 379 3.21 13.03 -0.52
CA GLY A 379 2.35 12.98 -1.70
C GLY A 379 0.87 12.94 -1.36
N SER A 380 0.00 13.42 -2.26
CA SER A 380 -1.46 13.34 -2.08
C SER A 380 -2.05 11.96 -2.34
N ALA A 381 -1.36 11.11 -3.10
CA ALA A 381 -1.90 9.89 -3.70
C ALA A 381 -0.97 8.69 -3.47
N TYR A 382 -0.87 7.74 -4.42
CA TYR A 382 -0.04 6.55 -4.26
C TYR A 382 1.45 6.83 -4.48
N GLY A 383 2.31 5.96 -3.95
CA GLY A 383 3.74 5.99 -4.22
C GLY A 383 4.09 5.50 -5.63
N VAL A 384 3.74 4.24 -5.95
CA VAL A 384 4.04 3.59 -7.23
C VAL A 384 2.81 2.91 -7.83
N GLU A 385 2.62 3.08 -9.13
CA GLU A 385 1.59 2.38 -9.92
C GLU A 385 2.23 1.59 -11.07
N VAL A 386 1.96 0.29 -11.13
CA VAL A 386 2.33 -0.62 -12.23
C VAL A 386 1.06 -1.03 -12.96
N ARG A 387 1.00 -0.74 -14.25
CA ARG A 387 -0.26 -0.88 -15.00
C ARG A 387 -0.08 -1.27 -16.46
N ASP A 388 -1.22 -1.58 -17.06
CA ASP A 388 -1.46 -1.80 -18.48
C ASP A 388 -0.46 -2.80 -19.08
N GLY A 389 -0.47 -4.03 -18.56
CA GLY A 389 0.33 -5.14 -19.10
C GLY A 389 1.82 -5.10 -18.77
N SER A 390 2.27 -4.28 -17.82
CA SER A 390 3.66 -4.27 -17.34
C SER A 390 4.07 -5.62 -16.74
N ARG A 391 5.34 -6.02 -16.86
CA ARG A 391 5.81 -7.35 -16.45
C ARG A 391 7.20 -7.34 -15.84
N ASP A 392 7.45 -8.25 -14.90
CA ASP A 392 8.80 -8.43 -14.33
C ASP A 392 9.35 -7.12 -13.74
N VAL A 393 8.48 -6.35 -13.06
CA VAL A 393 8.83 -5.08 -12.43
C VAL A 393 9.27 -5.32 -10.99
N GLU A 394 10.38 -4.70 -10.59
CA GLU A 394 10.90 -4.74 -9.22
C GLU A 394 10.58 -3.44 -8.48
N ILE A 395 9.90 -3.53 -7.34
CA ILE A 395 9.68 -2.43 -6.39
C ILE A 395 10.24 -2.89 -5.05
N SER A 396 11.52 -2.59 -4.79
CA SER A 396 12.20 -3.17 -3.65
C SER A 396 12.96 -2.19 -2.77
N ARG A 397 13.00 -2.46 -1.45
CA ARG A 397 13.81 -1.70 -0.48
C ARG A 397 13.46 -0.21 -0.42
N ASN A 398 12.23 0.16 -0.75
CA ASN A 398 11.79 1.55 -0.72
C ASN A 398 11.18 1.91 0.63
N ARG A 399 11.22 3.19 0.99
CA ARG A 399 10.43 3.76 2.08
C ARG A 399 9.32 4.61 1.49
N MET A 400 8.08 4.34 1.88
CA MET A 400 6.89 5.07 1.43
C MET A 400 6.11 5.55 2.65
N SER A 401 6.05 6.86 2.85
CA SER A 401 5.39 7.44 4.03
C SER A 401 4.83 8.84 3.82
N ASP A 402 3.89 9.26 4.67
CA ASP A 402 3.20 10.54 4.53
C ASP A 402 2.52 10.69 3.14
N LEU A 403 1.78 9.65 2.77
CA LEU A 403 1.04 9.56 1.52
C LEU A 403 -0.46 9.70 1.77
N GLY A 404 -1.11 10.53 0.97
CA GLY A 404 -2.55 10.73 1.04
C GLY A 404 -3.35 9.48 0.64
N ALA A 405 -2.78 8.59 -0.19
CA ALA A 405 -3.34 7.26 -0.48
C ALA A 405 -2.33 6.16 -0.09
N GLY A 406 -2.14 5.12 -0.92
CA GLY A 406 -1.38 3.92 -0.60
C GLY A 406 0.09 3.89 -1.04
N GLY A 407 0.76 2.77 -0.82
CA GLY A 407 2.13 2.55 -1.28
C GLY A 407 2.19 2.15 -2.75
N VAL A 408 1.70 0.95 -3.06
CA VAL A 408 1.85 0.33 -4.39
C VAL A 408 0.50 -0.13 -4.94
N LYS A 409 0.24 0.12 -6.23
CA LYS A 409 -0.90 -0.43 -6.97
C LYS A 409 -0.44 -1.15 -8.23
N ILE A 410 -0.93 -2.38 -8.43
CA ILE A 410 -0.66 -3.24 -9.59
C ILE A 410 -1.99 -3.60 -10.25
N TRP A 411 -2.16 -3.23 -11.52
CA TRP A 411 -3.46 -3.24 -12.19
C TRP A 411 -3.38 -3.58 -13.68
N PHE A 412 -4.54 -3.80 -14.30
CA PHE A 412 -4.75 -3.96 -15.75
C PHE A 412 -3.84 -5.01 -16.39
N ASN A 413 -3.93 -6.24 -15.91
CA ASN A 413 -3.22 -7.42 -16.40
C ASN A 413 -1.68 -7.27 -16.37
N SER A 414 -1.17 -6.49 -15.41
CA SER A 414 0.26 -6.47 -15.10
C SER A 414 0.62 -7.73 -14.32
N ALA A 415 1.82 -8.27 -14.53
CA ALA A 415 2.14 -9.60 -14.02
C ALA A 415 3.58 -9.73 -13.54
N ARG A 416 3.84 -10.65 -12.63
CA ARG A 416 5.20 -10.94 -12.11
C ARG A 416 5.92 -9.70 -11.56
N THR A 417 5.16 -8.75 -11.01
CA THR A 417 5.74 -7.65 -10.23
C THR A 417 6.18 -8.22 -8.88
N THR A 418 7.39 -7.88 -8.47
CA THR A 418 7.92 -8.21 -7.15
C THR A 418 7.96 -6.94 -6.30
N VAL A 419 7.12 -6.90 -5.26
CA VAL A 419 7.10 -5.86 -4.24
C VAL A 419 7.74 -6.44 -2.99
N SER A 420 8.99 -6.05 -2.71
CA SER A 420 9.75 -6.69 -1.63
C SER A 420 10.60 -5.78 -0.76
N ASP A 421 10.74 -6.13 0.52
CA ASP A 421 11.59 -5.39 1.46
C ASP A 421 11.24 -3.90 1.59
N ASN A 422 9.98 -3.51 1.35
CA ASN A 422 9.54 -2.12 1.46
C ASN A 422 9.00 -1.81 2.86
N GLU A 423 9.26 -0.58 3.29
CA GLU A 423 8.64 0.05 4.46
C GLU A 423 7.49 0.94 3.97
N ILE A 424 6.25 0.63 4.32
CA ILE A 424 5.05 1.37 3.89
C ILE A 424 4.22 1.74 5.12
N GLY A 425 4.34 2.99 5.57
CA GLY A 425 3.66 3.43 6.79
C GLY A 425 3.18 4.87 6.74
N HIS A 426 2.25 5.26 7.61
CA HIS A 426 1.67 6.61 7.61
C HIS A 426 1.00 6.94 6.26
N THR A 427 0.13 6.05 5.79
CA THR A 427 -0.53 6.13 4.48
C THR A 427 -2.06 6.22 4.62
N GLY A 428 -2.74 6.62 3.55
CA GLY A 428 -4.19 6.84 3.53
C GLY A 428 -4.60 8.05 4.35
N MET A 429 -3.79 9.13 4.31
CA MET A 429 -4.01 10.34 5.12
C MET A 429 -5.08 11.29 4.55
N ILE A 430 -5.34 11.23 3.24
CA ILE A 430 -6.33 12.09 2.54
C ILE A 430 -7.47 11.23 1.99
N PHE A 431 -7.11 10.06 1.45
CA PHE A 431 -8.00 9.06 0.89
C PHE A 431 -7.92 7.80 1.75
N LEU A 432 -8.75 7.80 2.80
CA LEU A 432 -8.77 6.76 3.85
C LEU A 432 -8.96 5.37 3.26
N THR A 433 -9.80 5.28 2.23
CA THR A 433 -10.15 4.09 1.49
C THR A 433 -9.11 3.78 0.43
N SER A 434 -7.84 3.69 0.83
CA SER A 434 -6.73 3.25 -0.04
C SER A 434 -6.11 1.98 0.53
N TYR A 435 -5.32 1.26 -0.27
CA TYR A 435 -4.61 0.05 0.16
C TYR A 435 -3.14 0.33 0.42
N GLY A 436 -2.50 -0.37 1.36
CA GLY A 436 -1.04 -0.33 1.48
C GLY A 436 -0.38 -0.85 0.20
N ILE A 437 -0.80 -2.06 -0.21
CA ILE A 437 -0.46 -2.68 -1.49
C ILE A 437 -1.75 -3.24 -2.11
N CYS A 438 -2.03 -2.89 -3.37
CA CYS A 438 -3.16 -3.40 -4.14
C CYS A 438 -2.66 -4.21 -5.34
N VAL A 439 -3.06 -5.49 -5.41
CA VAL A 439 -2.93 -6.35 -6.58
C VAL A 439 -4.33 -6.65 -7.07
N ALA A 440 -4.83 -5.90 -8.05
CA ALA A 440 -6.16 -6.13 -8.61
C ALA A 440 -6.09 -7.20 -9.71
N ASP A 441 -6.67 -6.96 -10.88
CA ASP A 441 -6.62 -7.83 -12.06
C ASP A 441 -5.20 -8.02 -12.60
N SER A 442 -4.39 -8.83 -11.90
CA SER A 442 -2.95 -8.93 -12.13
C SER A 442 -2.40 -10.25 -11.59
N PRO A 443 -1.89 -11.16 -12.46
CA PRO A 443 -1.48 -12.50 -12.04
C PRO A 443 0.01 -12.62 -11.68
N GLY A 444 0.34 -13.61 -10.85
CA GLY A 444 1.71 -14.08 -10.64
C GLY A 444 2.63 -13.08 -9.94
N ASN A 445 2.08 -12.11 -9.19
CA ASN A 445 2.85 -11.11 -8.47
C ASN A 445 3.34 -11.67 -7.12
N GLN A 446 4.44 -11.10 -6.62
CA GLN A 446 5.06 -11.46 -5.35
C GLN A 446 5.08 -10.26 -4.42
N ILE A 447 4.33 -10.34 -3.32
CA ILE A 447 4.28 -9.36 -2.25
C ILE A 447 4.97 -9.99 -1.03
N ILE A 448 6.27 -9.73 -0.89
CA ILE A 448 7.12 -10.51 0.03
C ILE A 448 7.99 -9.63 0.94
N TYR A 449 8.12 -9.98 2.22
CA TYR A 449 9.04 -9.29 3.15
C TYR A 449 8.77 -7.78 3.29
N ASN A 450 7.52 -7.33 3.20
CA ASN A 450 7.19 -5.91 3.41
C ASN A 450 6.74 -5.65 4.84
N HIS A 451 6.93 -4.42 5.32
CA HIS A 451 6.35 -3.93 6.56
C HIS A 451 5.32 -2.85 6.23
N ILE A 452 4.07 -3.09 6.61
CA ILE A 452 2.93 -2.24 6.28
C ILE A 452 2.24 -1.86 7.58
N TYR A 453 2.20 -0.56 7.89
CA TYR A 453 1.67 -0.13 9.18
C TYR A 453 1.05 1.27 9.17
N ASP A 454 0.40 1.63 10.28
CA ASP A 454 -0.14 2.97 10.55
C ASP A 454 -0.99 3.56 9.40
N ARG A 455 -2.16 2.95 9.13
CA ARG A 455 -3.06 3.41 8.06
C ARG A 455 -4.54 3.16 8.36
N HIS A 456 -5.43 3.79 7.60
CA HIS A 456 -6.87 3.84 7.90
C HIS A 456 -7.74 2.72 7.31
N TYR A 457 -7.20 1.88 6.42
CA TYR A 457 -7.96 0.82 5.75
C TYR A 457 -7.05 -0.37 5.42
N THR A 458 -7.46 -1.31 4.58
CA THR A 458 -6.76 -2.57 4.26
C THR A 458 -5.26 -2.48 3.99
N GLY A 459 -4.48 -3.40 4.56
CA GLY A 459 -3.03 -3.51 4.37
C GLY A 459 -2.67 -3.97 2.95
N ILE A 460 -3.03 -5.21 2.61
CA ILE A 460 -2.78 -5.84 1.31
C ILE A 460 -4.11 -6.31 0.72
N LEU A 461 -4.39 -5.94 -0.53
CA LEU A 461 -5.49 -6.47 -1.35
C LEU A 461 -4.92 -7.39 -2.45
N VAL A 462 -5.53 -8.55 -2.63
CA VAL A 462 -5.32 -9.42 -3.80
C VAL A 462 -6.67 -9.77 -4.43
N GLY A 463 -6.86 -9.41 -5.70
CA GLY A 463 -8.11 -9.60 -6.42
C GLY A 463 -8.85 -8.30 -6.71
N TRP A 464 -9.82 -8.38 -7.62
CA TRP A 464 -10.71 -7.28 -8.00
C TRP A 464 -11.88 -7.78 -8.84
N ALA A 465 -12.81 -8.49 -8.23
CA ALA A 465 -14.04 -8.95 -8.88
C ALA A 465 -15.05 -9.34 -7.81
N MET A 466 -16.34 -9.03 -8.00
CA MET A 466 -17.34 -9.36 -7.00
C MET A 466 -17.57 -10.88 -6.95
N GLN A 467 -17.54 -11.45 -5.75
CA GLN A 467 -17.90 -12.85 -5.49
C GLN A 467 -17.07 -13.85 -6.31
N PHE A 468 -17.71 -14.69 -7.13
CA PHE A 468 -17.05 -15.71 -7.96
C PHE A 468 -16.89 -15.27 -9.41
N GLU A 469 -16.98 -13.98 -9.70
CA GLU A 469 -16.51 -13.49 -10.99
C GLU A 469 -15.02 -13.81 -11.16
N GLU A 470 -14.63 -14.14 -12.39
CA GLU A 470 -13.24 -14.43 -12.70
C GLU A 470 -12.41 -13.15 -12.50
N SER A 471 -11.54 -13.16 -11.49
CA SER A 471 -10.49 -12.15 -11.39
C SER A 471 -9.27 -12.60 -12.18
N SER A 472 -8.57 -11.65 -12.80
CA SER A 472 -7.26 -11.95 -13.41
C SER A 472 -6.13 -12.10 -12.37
N ALA A 473 -6.45 -12.06 -11.07
CA ALA A 473 -5.51 -12.10 -9.95
C ALA A 473 -5.11 -13.52 -9.49
N PHE A 474 -4.75 -14.41 -10.42
CA PHE A 474 -4.37 -15.78 -10.09
C PHE A 474 -2.86 -15.95 -9.81
N GLY A 475 -2.51 -16.98 -9.04
CA GLY A 475 -1.13 -17.38 -8.76
C GLY A 475 -0.30 -16.32 -8.02
N ASN A 476 -0.94 -15.40 -7.31
CA ASN A 476 -0.25 -14.37 -6.54
C ASN A 476 0.30 -14.92 -5.22
N VAL A 477 1.41 -14.34 -4.75
CA VAL A 477 2.16 -14.81 -3.59
C VAL A 477 2.26 -13.67 -2.57
N VAL A 478 1.72 -13.88 -1.36
CA VAL A 478 1.76 -12.92 -0.24
C VAL A 478 2.46 -13.60 0.93
N GLU A 479 3.74 -13.27 1.16
CA GLU A 479 4.57 -14.02 2.10
C GLU A 479 5.52 -13.19 2.96
N HIS A 480 5.73 -13.60 4.22
CA HIS A 480 6.67 -12.94 5.13
C HIS A 480 6.40 -11.44 5.34
N ASN A 481 5.17 -10.97 5.14
CA ASN A 481 4.83 -9.57 5.38
C ASN A 481 4.45 -9.36 6.86
N HIS A 482 4.84 -8.20 7.39
CA HIS A 482 4.39 -7.71 8.69
C HIS A 482 3.35 -6.63 8.48
N VAL A 483 2.10 -6.87 8.91
CA VAL A 483 0.98 -5.95 8.70
C VAL A 483 0.35 -5.60 10.05
N HIS A 484 0.41 -4.34 10.48
CA HIS A 484 -0.17 -3.96 11.77
C HIS A 484 -0.60 -2.49 11.92
N ASP A 485 -1.34 -2.17 12.99
CA ASP A 485 -1.88 -0.82 13.24
C ASP A 485 -2.72 -0.30 12.06
N ILE A 486 -3.67 -1.12 11.65
CA ILE A 486 -4.52 -0.89 10.47
C ILE A 486 -5.94 -0.52 10.91
N GLY A 487 -6.59 0.37 10.16
CA GLY A 487 -8.01 0.71 10.30
C GLY A 487 -8.29 1.82 11.31
N LYS A 488 -7.53 1.87 12.42
CA LYS A 488 -7.58 2.91 13.46
C LYS A 488 -8.99 3.20 14.02
N GLY A 489 -9.92 2.26 13.92
CA GLY A 489 -11.31 2.45 14.36
C GLY A 489 -12.14 3.39 13.49
N VAL A 490 -11.68 3.68 12.26
CA VAL A 490 -12.29 4.68 11.38
C VAL A 490 -13.25 4.04 10.37
N MET A 491 -12.75 3.10 9.57
CA MET A 491 -13.49 2.41 8.50
C MET A 491 -13.97 1.03 8.96
N ILE A 492 -14.83 0.37 8.17
CA ILE A 492 -15.20 -1.04 8.32
C ILE A 492 -14.99 -1.79 7.01
N ASP A 493 -15.32 -3.08 6.97
CA ASP A 493 -15.21 -3.93 5.76
C ASP A 493 -13.80 -3.86 5.16
N MET A 494 -12.83 -4.24 5.99
CA MET A 494 -11.39 -4.14 5.70
C MET A 494 -10.63 -5.27 6.36
N GLY A 495 -9.43 -5.54 5.87
CA GLY A 495 -8.56 -6.55 6.48
C GLY A 495 -7.08 -6.20 6.47
N GLY A 496 -6.28 -6.87 7.30
CA GLY A 496 -4.83 -6.82 7.17
C GLY A 496 -4.39 -7.36 5.80
N ILE A 497 -4.83 -8.57 5.47
CA ILE A 497 -4.73 -9.17 4.13
C ILE A 497 -6.15 -9.50 3.66
N TYR A 498 -6.57 -8.89 2.55
CA TYR A 498 -7.91 -8.98 2.01
C TYR A 498 -7.90 -9.60 0.62
N THR A 499 -8.86 -10.48 0.32
CA THR A 499 -9.05 -11.05 -1.02
C THR A 499 -10.44 -10.85 -1.57
N GLU A 500 -10.52 -10.72 -2.90
CA GLU A 500 -11.77 -10.54 -3.64
C GLU A 500 -11.71 -11.30 -4.98
N GLY A 501 -12.81 -11.91 -5.42
CA GLY A 501 -12.87 -12.63 -6.69
C GLY A 501 -12.12 -13.96 -6.69
N ILE A 502 -12.20 -14.69 -7.82
CA ILE A 502 -11.46 -15.95 -7.99
C ILE A 502 -9.95 -15.67 -8.16
N CYS A 503 -9.20 -15.83 -7.07
CA CYS A 503 -7.73 -15.68 -7.02
C CYS A 503 -6.99 -17.03 -7.10
N ALA A 504 -7.38 -17.90 -8.03
CA ALA A 504 -6.96 -19.31 -8.04
C ALA A 504 -5.44 -19.51 -8.01
N GLY A 505 -4.98 -20.49 -7.21
CA GLY A 505 -3.56 -20.83 -7.06
C GLY A 505 -2.73 -19.83 -6.25
N SER A 506 -3.35 -18.77 -5.72
CA SER A 506 -2.67 -17.80 -4.87
C SER A 506 -2.33 -18.39 -3.50
N ARG A 507 -1.30 -17.83 -2.86
CA ARG A 507 -0.76 -18.29 -1.58
C ARG A 507 -0.60 -17.13 -0.61
N ILE A 508 -1.10 -17.31 0.60
CA ILE A 508 -0.91 -16.39 1.74
C ILE A 508 -0.21 -17.18 2.83
N ARG A 509 1.10 -16.96 3.03
CA ARG A 509 1.86 -17.75 4.01
C ARG A 509 2.95 -17.01 4.74
N TYR A 510 3.28 -17.44 5.96
CA TYR A 510 4.35 -16.84 6.77
C TYR A 510 4.14 -15.36 7.11
N ASN A 511 2.92 -14.82 7.01
CA ASN A 511 2.64 -13.43 7.36
C ASN A 511 2.37 -13.28 8.86
N VAL A 512 2.66 -12.10 9.39
CA VAL A 512 2.27 -11.67 10.73
C VAL A 512 1.33 -10.48 10.61
N VAL A 513 0.09 -10.65 11.07
CA VAL A 513 -0.99 -9.66 10.96
C VAL A 513 -1.54 -9.36 12.35
N HIS A 514 -1.53 -8.11 12.81
CA HIS A 514 -2.09 -7.80 14.12
C HIS A 514 -2.50 -6.35 14.32
N ASP A 515 -3.22 -6.09 15.42
CA ASP A 515 -3.69 -4.74 15.78
C ASP A 515 -4.47 -4.09 14.64
N ILE A 516 -5.41 -4.86 14.10
CA ILE A 516 -6.38 -4.39 13.12
C ILE A 516 -7.58 -3.86 13.91
N ARG A 517 -8.06 -2.66 13.57
CA ARG A 517 -9.14 -1.98 14.29
C ARG A 517 -10.12 -1.34 13.33
N SER A 518 -11.35 -1.84 13.33
CA SER A 518 -12.46 -1.31 12.54
C SER A 518 -13.37 -0.45 13.41
N ARG A 519 -14.33 0.25 12.78
CA ARG A 519 -15.46 0.84 13.50
C ARG A 519 -16.51 -0.23 13.82
N GLY A 520 -16.53 -0.74 15.04
CA GLY A 520 -17.70 -1.49 15.55
C GLY A 520 -17.65 -3.01 15.39
N GLY A 521 -16.49 -3.61 15.13
CA GLY A 521 -16.24 -5.04 15.35
C GLY A 521 -15.86 -5.89 14.13
N ASP A 522 -15.68 -5.28 12.96
CA ASP A 522 -15.23 -5.88 11.69
C ASP A 522 -13.71 -5.76 11.49
N GLU A 523 -12.91 -5.93 12.54
CA GLU A 523 -11.44 -5.85 12.47
C GLU A 523 -10.80 -7.15 11.99
N MET A 524 -10.75 -7.37 10.68
CA MET A 524 -10.37 -8.67 10.14
C MET A 524 -8.86 -8.78 9.89
N GLY A 525 -8.22 -9.83 10.37
CA GLY A 525 -6.80 -10.12 10.13
C GLY A 525 -6.57 -10.56 8.69
N ILE A 526 -6.90 -11.82 8.41
CA ILE A 526 -6.98 -12.36 7.05
C ILE A 526 -8.45 -12.44 6.66
N TYR A 527 -8.84 -11.67 5.66
CA TYR A 527 -10.22 -11.51 5.22
C TYR A 527 -10.39 -12.01 3.79
N HIS A 528 -11.16 -13.07 3.63
CA HIS A 528 -11.67 -13.50 2.35
C HIS A 528 -13.11 -13.02 2.17
N ASP A 529 -13.28 -11.84 1.58
CA ASP A 529 -14.61 -11.31 1.24
C ASP A 529 -15.22 -12.16 0.11
N SER A 530 -14.42 -12.36 -0.93
CA SER A 530 -14.62 -13.46 -1.85
C SER A 530 -13.31 -14.09 -2.28
N GLY A 531 -13.36 -15.36 -2.66
CA GLY A 531 -12.13 -16.10 -2.93
C GLY A 531 -12.37 -17.52 -3.38
N ALA A 532 -11.55 -18.00 -4.31
CA ALA A 532 -11.53 -19.42 -4.63
C ALA A 532 -10.13 -19.96 -4.87
N ASP A 533 -9.92 -21.22 -4.43
CA ASP A 533 -8.73 -22.02 -4.74
C ASP A 533 -7.42 -21.38 -4.21
N ILE A 534 -7.45 -20.88 -2.97
CA ILE A 534 -6.34 -20.18 -2.29
C ILE A 534 -5.77 -21.05 -1.16
N LEU A 535 -4.44 -21.09 -1.05
CA LEU A 535 -3.74 -21.69 0.09
C LEU A 535 -3.38 -20.62 1.13
N VAL A 536 -3.80 -20.85 2.37
CA VAL A 536 -3.51 -19.99 3.53
C VAL A 536 -2.86 -20.83 4.62
N GLU A 537 -1.53 -20.71 4.74
CA GLU A 537 -0.78 -21.55 5.67
C GLU A 537 0.29 -20.80 6.45
N LYS A 538 0.57 -21.26 7.68
CA LYS A 538 1.72 -20.74 8.46
C LYS A 538 1.66 -19.23 8.68
N ASN A 539 0.47 -18.64 8.80
CA ASN A 539 0.29 -17.25 9.19
C ASN A 539 0.04 -17.13 10.69
N LEU A 540 0.47 -16.01 11.26
CA LEU A 540 0.11 -15.58 12.61
C LEU A 540 -0.80 -14.35 12.49
N ALA A 541 -2.05 -14.46 12.92
CA ALA A 541 -2.96 -13.33 13.01
C ALA A 541 -3.49 -13.18 14.45
N TYR A 542 -3.35 -11.98 15.03
CA TYR A 542 -3.74 -11.76 16.43
C TYR A 542 -4.15 -10.33 16.79
N ARG A 543 -4.86 -10.14 17.92
CA ARG A 543 -5.41 -8.82 18.34
C ARG A 543 -6.26 -8.14 17.27
N CYS A 544 -7.11 -8.95 16.66
CA CYS A 544 -8.10 -8.65 15.64
C CYS A 544 -9.00 -9.89 15.54
N THR A 545 -10.09 -9.85 14.79
CA THR A 545 -10.76 -11.07 14.32
C THR A 545 -9.82 -11.76 13.34
N PRO A 546 -9.06 -12.81 13.73
CA PRO A 546 -7.88 -13.22 12.98
C PRO A 546 -8.18 -13.77 11.58
N LEU A 547 -9.34 -14.41 11.41
CA LEU A 547 -9.81 -14.95 10.15
C LEU A 547 -11.27 -14.58 9.93
N HIS A 548 -11.56 -14.01 8.76
CA HIS A 548 -12.92 -13.81 8.27
C HIS A 548 -13.08 -14.49 6.92
N VAL A 549 -14.11 -15.34 6.79
CA VAL A 549 -14.45 -16.03 5.55
C VAL A 549 -15.88 -15.70 5.18
N HIS A 550 -16.09 -15.14 3.99
CA HIS A 550 -17.38 -14.75 3.48
C HIS A 550 -17.78 -15.61 2.26
N TYR A 551 -17.73 -15.09 1.03
CA TYR A 551 -18.13 -15.82 -0.18
C TYR A 551 -16.98 -16.64 -0.78
N THR A 552 -16.71 -17.83 -0.23
CA THR A 552 -15.52 -18.61 -0.60
C THR A 552 -15.74 -20.02 -1.13
N ARG A 553 -14.76 -20.53 -1.88
CA ARG A 553 -14.72 -21.90 -2.42
C ARG A 553 -13.31 -22.48 -2.38
N ASN A 554 -13.16 -23.68 -1.86
CA ASN A 554 -11.92 -24.44 -1.85
C ASN A 554 -10.71 -23.67 -1.27
N ILE A 555 -10.93 -22.91 -0.19
CA ILE A 555 -9.85 -22.27 0.55
C ILE A 555 -9.21 -23.30 1.50
N THR A 556 -7.89 -23.42 1.47
CA THR A 556 -7.15 -24.31 2.37
C THR A 556 -6.51 -23.51 3.49
N LEU A 557 -7.06 -23.59 4.71
CA LEU A 557 -6.55 -22.95 5.92
C LEU A 557 -5.83 -23.99 6.79
N GLU A 558 -4.51 -24.06 6.67
CA GLU A 558 -3.71 -25.09 7.32
C GLU A 558 -2.53 -24.52 8.11
N ASN A 559 -2.31 -25.02 9.33
CA ASN A 559 -1.09 -24.71 10.07
C ASN A 559 -0.90 -23.22 10.41
N ASN A 560 -1.97 -22.50 10.69
CA ASN A 560 -1.96 -21.10 11.12
C ASN A 560 -2.09 -20.98 12.65
N ILE A 561 -1.71 -19.81 13.19
CA ILE A 561 -2.00 -19.38 14.56
C ILE A 561 -2.97 -18.21 14.50
N PHE A 562 -4.14 -18.39 15.10
CA PHE A 562 -5.16 -17.36 15.27
C PHE A 562 -5.33 -17.08 16.76
N ALA A 563 -5.19 -15.82 17.17
CA ALA A 563 -5.18 -15.53 18.60
C ALA A 563 -5.75 -14.17 19.00
N PHE A 564 -6.31 -14.11 20.21
CA PHE A 564 -6.77 -12.87 20.83
C PHE A 564 -7.73 -12.04 19.96
N GLY A 565 -8.68 -12.69 19.32
CA GLY A 565 -9.89 -12.05 18.82
C GLY A 565 -10.74 -11.51 19.97
N ASP A 566 -11.37 -10.36 19.75
CA ASP A 566 -12.16 -9.70 20.78
C ASP A 566 -13.57 -10.30 20.90
N THR A 567 -14.16 -10.69 19.78
CA THR A 567 -15.51 -11.28 19.69
C THR A 567 -15.46 -12.74 19.26
N GLU A 568 -14.61 -13.05 18.29
CA GLU A 568 -14.43 -14.37 17.72
C GLU A 568 -13.07 -14.56 17.04
N GLU A 569 -12.63 -15.81 16.93
CA GLU A 569 -11.36 -16.17 16.27
C GLU A 569 -11.53 -16.46 14.77
N VAL A 570 -12.73 -16.91 14.38
CA VAL A 570 -13.11 -17.19 13.00
C VAL A 570 -14.52 -16.68 12.77
N THR A 571 -14.68 -15.69 11.88
CA THR A 571 -15.99 -15.26 11.40
C THR A 571 -16.35 -16.03 10.13
N ARG A 572 -17.61 -16.45 10.03
CA ARG A 572 -18.16 -17.00 8.79
C ARG A 572 -19.41 -16.24 8.33
N ALA A 573 -19.23 -15.17 7.59
CA ALA A 573 -20.35 -14.45 7.00
C ALA A 573 -20.83 -15.12 5.70
N GLY A 574 -22.04 -14.77 5.26
CA GLY A 574 -22.60 -15.18 3.97
C GLY A 574 -22.91 -16.66 3.82
N VAL A 575 -23.82 -16.98 2.90
CA VAL A 575 -24.14 -18.35 2.51
C VAL A 575 -24.14 -18.40 1.00
N PHE A 576 -23.40 -19.35 0.45
CA PHE A 576 -23.53 -19.70 -0.95
C PHE A 576 -23.97 -21.16 -1.06
N ASP A 577 -25.10 -21.39 -1.71
CA ASP A 577 -25.63 -22.75 -1.92
C ASP A 577 -24.82 -23.45 -3.01
N THR A 578 -23.64 -23.94 -2.62
CA THR A 578 -22.74 -24.70 -3.49
C THR A 578 -22.55 -26.10 -2.94
N PRO A 579 -22.51 -27.14 -3.79
CA PRO A 579 -22.13 -28.49 -3.37
C PRO A 579 -20.61 -28.63 -3.08
N LEU A 580 -19.82 -27.59 -3.40
CA LEU A 580 -18.37 -27.61 -3.26
C LEU A 580 -17.96 -27.23 -1.84
N LEU A 581 -16.79 -27.72 -1.42
CA LEU A 581 -16.16 -27.30 -0.17
C LEU A 581 -15.88 -25.79 -0.23
N GLU A 582 -16.36 -25.02 0.73
CA GLU A 582 -16.05 -23.60 0.89
C GLU A 582 -14.60 -23.44 1.38
N TYR A 583 -14.28 -24.11 2.49
CA TYR A 583 -12.92 -24.14 3.01
C TYR A 583 -12.65 -25.36 3.90
N SER A 584 -11.37 -25.70 4.05
CA SER A 584 -10.88 -26.60 5.10
C SER A 584 -10.09 -25.81 6.13
N PHE A 585 -10.38 -26.02 7.41
CA PHE A 585 -9.70 -25.45 8.57
C PHE A 585 -9.07 -26.58 9.38
N ARG A 586 -7.77 -26.82 9.16
CA ARG A 586 -7.06 -27.97 9.73
C ARG A 586 -5.71 -27.60 10.32
N ARG A 587 -5.30 -28.33 11.35
CA ARG A 587 -3.97 -28.14 11.97
C ARG A 587 -3.71 -26.71 12.40
N ASN A 588 -4.73 -25.94 12.74
CA ASN A 588 -4.55 -24.59 13.23
C ASN A 588 -4.48 -24.58 14.77
N VAL A 589 -3.75 -23.61 15.31
CA VAL A 589 -3.78 -23.30 16.76
C VAL A 589 -4.65 -22.07 16.94
N VAL A 590 -5.63 -22.16 17.82
CA VAL A 590 -6.54 -21.07 18.16
C VAL A 590 -6.42 -20.77 19.66
N TYR A 591 -5.99 -19.57 19.99
CA TYR A 591 -5.59 -19.19 21.35
C TYR A 591 -6.22 -17.86 21.77
N PHE A 592 -7.11 -17.89 22.75
CA PHE A 592 -7.95 -16.73 23.03
C PHE A 592 -8.33 -16.64 24.50
N LYS A 593 -8.90 -15.51 24.90
CA LYS A 593 -9.28 -15.24 26.31
C LYS A 593 -10.72 -14.80 26.51
N GLN A 594 -11.44 -14.52 25.42
CA GLN A 594 -12.83 -14.07 25.43
C GLN A 594 -13.47 -14.36 24.07
N GLY A 595 -14.79 -14.25 24.00
CA GLY A 595 -15.51 -14.49 22.75
C GLY A 595 -15.71 -15.98 22.48
N ARG A 596 -15.63 -16.36 21.21
CA ARG A 596 -15.93 -17.72 20.72
C ARG A 596 -14.93 -18.16 19.66
N VAL A 597 -14.84 -19.46 19.39
CA VAL A 597 -13.94 -19.98 18.35
C VAL A 597 -14.45 -19.61 16.97
N VAL A 598 -15.72 -19.92 16.70
CA VAL A 598 -16.39 -19.60 15.44
C VAL A 598 -17.64 -18.79 15.76
N GLY A 599 -17.90 -17.71 15.04
CA GLY A 599 -19.21 -17.05 15.05
C GLY A 599 -19.61 -16.51 13.69
N SER A 600 -20.79 -15.87 13.65
CA SER A 600 -21.64 -15.77 12.46
C SER A 600 -21.77 -17.15 11.82
N TRP A 601 -22.72 -17.98 12.23
CA TRP A 601 -22.87 -19.33 11.69
C TRP A 601 -24.27 -19.60 11.20
N ASN A 602 -24.40 -19.68 9.87
CA ASN A 602 -25.61 -20.18 9.27
C ASN A 602 -25.62 -21.74 9.26
N PRO A 603 -26.67 -22.41 9.74
CA PRO A 603 -26.77 -23.87 9.66
C PRO A 603 -26.92 -24.45 8.23
N ALA A 604 -27.26 -23.62 7.24
CA ALA A 604 -27.25 -23.98 5.81
C ALA A 604 -25.82 -24.16 5.26
N ASN A 605 -24.85 -23.59 5.97
CA ASN A 605 -23.45 -23.47 5.64
C ASN A 605 -22.74 -24.78 6.02
N ARG A 606 -23.00 -25.87 5.30
CA ARG A 606 -22.57 -27.23 5.71
C ARG A 606 -21.20 -27.64 5.17
N ASN A 607 -20.75 -26.99 4.10
CA ASN A 607 -19.61 -27.44 3.30
C ASN A 607 -18.28 -26.82 3.72
N CYS A 608 -17.94 -26.97 5.00
CA CYS A 608 -16.62 -26.64 5.54
C CYS A 608 -16.04 -27.84 6.29
N ALA A 609 -14.73 -28.02 6.27
CA ALA A 609 -14.07 -29.15 6.94
C ALA A 609 -13.19 -28.66 8.09
N TYR A 610 -13.59 -28.96 9.32
CA TYR A 610 -12.79 -28.68 10.52
C TYR A 610 -12.22 -29.98 11.06
N ASP A 611 -10.89 -30.07 11.23
CA ASP A 611 -10.29 -31.23 11.90
C ASP A 611 -8.86 -30.99 12.35
N ARG A 612 -8.41 -31.71 13.40
CA ARG A 612 -7.05 -31.65 13.93
C ARG A 612 -6.63 -30.22 14.29
N ASN A 613 -7.46 -29.48 15.00
CA ASN A 613 -7.14 -28.15 15.50
C ASN A 613 -6.80 -28.22 17.00
N LEU A 614 -6.02 -27.26 17.49
CA LEU A 614 -5.66 -27.11 18.89
C LEU A 614 -6.31 -25.84 19.42
N TYR A 615 -7.26 -25.99 20.34
CA TYR A 615 -8.01 -24.89 20.92
C TYR A 615 -7.56 -24.64 22.36
N TRP A 616 -7.38 -23.37 22.73
CA TRP A 616 -7.14 -22.98 24.11
C TRP A 616 -7.80 -21.65 24.45
N ASN A 617 -8.74 -21.71 25.40
CA ASN A 617 -9.34 -20.53 26.02
C ASN A 617 -8.68 -20.30 27.38
N THR A 618 -7.88 -19.25 27.50
CA THR A 618 -7.10 -18.95 28.72
C THR A 618 -7.97 -18.50 29.88
N SER A 619 -9.21 -18.08 29.64
CA SER A 619 -10.16 -17.73 30.72
C SER A 619 -10.66 -18.94 31.49
N GLY A 620 -10.54 -20.15 30.91
CA GLY A 620 -11.14 -21.37 31.44
C GLY A 620 -12.62 -21.55 31.05
N GLU A 621 -13.23 -20.59 30.37
CA GLU A 621 -14.59 -20.70 29.87
C GLU A 621 -14.71 -21.74 28.73
N PRO A 622 -15.88 -22.40 28.57
CA PRO A 622 -16.10 -23.37 27.52
C PRO A 622 -15.87 -22.81 26.10
N LEU A 623 -15.45 -23.67 25.18
CA LEU A 623 -15.39 -23.30 23.76
C LEU A 623 -16.80 -23.22 23.18
N LEU A 624 -17.06 -22.14 22.46
CA LEU A 624 -18.34 -21.88 21.78
C LEU A 624 -18.13 -21.83 20.27
N PHE A 625 -19.06 -22.45 19.54
CA PHE A 625 -19.06 -22.53 18.08
C PHE A 625 -20.41 -22.10 17.49
N GLY A 626 -20.34 -21.18 16.53
CA GLY A 626 -21.46 -20.60 15.82
C GLY A 626 -22.38 -19.70 16.67
N ASP A 627 -23.43 -19.15 16.04
CA ASP A 627 -24.30 -18.14 16.66
C ASP A 627 -25.08 -18.67 17.85
N LYS A 628 -25.43 -19.96 17.81
CA LYS A 628 -26.14 -20.65 18.89
C LYS A 628 -25.22 -21.01 20.07
N GLY A 629 -23.91 -20.78 19.96
CA GLY A 629 -22.95 -21.09 21.01
C GLY A 629 -22.87 -22.59 21.31
N LEU A 630 -22.75 -23.42 20.28
CA LEU A 630 -22.61 -24.87 20.44
C LEU A 630 -21.33 -25.18 21.24
N GLY A 631 -21.44 -26.09 22.20
CA GLY A 631 -20.29 -26.61 22.91
C GLY A 631 -19.44 -27.54 22.02
N PHE A 632 -18.19 -27.78 22.41
CA PHE A 632 -17.27 -28.62 21.62
C PHE A 632 -17.79 -30.04 21.35
N ALA A 633 -18.48 -30.67 22.31
CA ALA A 633 -19.05 -32.01 22.10
C ALA A 633 -20.19 -32.00 21.06
N GLU A 634 -21.01 -30.94 21.04
CA GLU A 634 -22.07 -30.77 20.05
C GLU A 634 -21.50 -30.48 18.66
N TRP A 635 -20.41 -29.69 18.62
CA TRP A 635 -19.65 -29.44 17.40
C TRP A 635 -19.06 -30.74 16.81
N GLN A 636 -18.52 -31.61 17.67
CA GLN A 636 -18.06 -32.94 17.29
C GLN A 636 -19.20 -33.86 16.83
N ALA A 637 -20.34 -33.82 17.51
CA ALA A 637 -21.52 -34.57 17.09
C ALA A 637 -22.06 -34.12 15.72
N ALA A 638 -21.81 -32.86 15.33
CA ALA A 638 -22.08 -32.33 13.99
C ALA A 638 -21.03 -32.73 12.93
N GLY A 639 -20.06 -33.58 13.28
CA GLY A 639 -19.03 -34.11 12.38
C GLY A 639 -17.84 -33.18 12.14
N LYS A 640 -17.64 -32.18 13.01
CA LYS A 640 -16.52 -31.23 12.94
C LYS A 640 -15.49 -31.53 14.02
N ASP A 641 -14.21 -31.26 13.78
CA ASP A 641 -13.17 -31.32 14.81
C ASP A 641 -13.05 -32.68 15.56
N LEU A 642 -13.31 -33.79 14.86
CA LEU A 642 -13.32 -35.14 15.43
C LEU A 642 -11.96 -35.54 16.04
N HIS A 643 -10.85 -35.03 15.50
CA HIS A 643 -9.49 -35.28 15.98
C HIS A 643 -8.83 -34.04 16.58
N SER A 644 -9.60 -33.00 16.87
CA SER A 644 -9.11 -31.77 17.49
C SER A 644 -9.01 -31.93 19.00
N ILE A 645 -8.16 -31.14 19.63
CA ILE A 645 -7.87 -31.23 21.07
C ILE A 645 -7.96 -29.87 21.75
N ILE A 646 -8.35 -29.88 23.02
CA ILE A 646 -8.40 -28.69 23.89
C ILE A 646 -7.26 -28.79 24.90
N ARG A 647 -6.15 -28.07 24.66
CA ARG A 647 -4.96 -28.05 25.53
C ARG A 647 -4.18 -26.74 25.34
N ASP A 648 -3.46 -26.34 26.38
CA ASP A 648 -2.52 -25.22 26.29
C ASP A 648 -1.42 -25.51 25.25
N PRO A 649 -1.23 -24.68 24.20
CA PRO A 649 -0.16 -24.84 23.23
C PRO A 649 1.24 -24.64 23.80
N LEU A 650 1.38 -24.09 25.00
CA LEU A 650 2.66 -23.76 25.65
C LEU A 650 3.45 -22.69 24.86
N PHE A 651 2.78 -21.59 24.49
CA PHE A 651 3.47 -20.45 23.90
C PHE A 651 4.47 -19.81 24.87
N VAL A 652 5.51 -19.16 24.34
CA VAL A 652 6.56 -18.52 25.15
C VAL A 652 6.03 -17.30 25.89
N ASP A 653 5.45 -16.32 25.18
CA ASP A 653 4.89 -15.08 25.75
C ASP A 653 3.88 -14.44 24.79
N PRO A 654 2.67 -15.04 24.64
CA PRO A 654 1.72 -14.63 23.62
C PRO A 654 1.16 -13.21 23.84
N GLU A 655 1.02 -12.76 25.10
CA GLU A 655 0.51 -11.40 25.40
C GLU A 655 1.42 -10.29 24.80
N HIS A 656 2.72 -10.57 24.65
CA HIS A 656 3.69 -9.68 24.01
C HIS A 656 4.03 -10.07 22.57
N GLY A 657 3.25 -10.96 21.94
CA GLY A 657 3.41 -11.35 20.54
C GLY A 657 4.41 -12.49 20.28
N ASP A 658 4.94 -13.16 21.31
CA ASP A 658 5.84 -14.31 21.16
C ASP A 658 5.09 -15.63 21.17
N PHE A 659 4.68 -16.06 19.97
CA PHE A 659 3.96 -17.31 19.72
C PHE A 659 4.88 -18.51 19.43
N ARG A 660 6.16 -18.46 19.80
CA ARG A 660 7.02 -19.64 19.73
C ARG A 660 6.52 -20.70 20.70
N LEU A 661 6.59 -21.97 20.31
CA LEU A 661 6.17 -23.10 21.14
C LEU A 661 7.31 -23.55 22.05
N ARG A 662 7.01 -23.77 23.33
CA ARG A 662 7.95 -24.41 24.28
C ARG A 662 8.05 -25.93 24.01
N PRO A 663 9.16 -26.57 24.42
CA PRO A 663 9.29 -28.02 24.35
C PRO A 663 8.13 -28.75 25.05
N GLY A 664 7.63 -29.82 24.42
CA GLY A 664 6.49 -30.59 24.96
C GLY A 664 5.11 -30.07 24.57
N SER A 665 5.04 -29.03 23.72
CA SER A 665 3.78 -28.52 23.19
C SER A 665 2.89 -29.63 22.60
N PRO A 666 1.57 -29.65 22.89
CA PRO A 666 0.65 -30.62 22.30
C PRO A 666 0.37 -30.35 20.81
N ALA A 667 0.85 -29.24 20.24
CA ALA A 667 0.64 -28.91 18.83
C ALA A 667 1.14 -30.02 17.87
N ALA A 668 2.20 -30.76 18.24
CA ALA A 668 2.66 -31.90 17.45
C ALA A 668 1.60 -33.02 17.31
N GLN A 669 0.67 -33.15 18.25
CA GLN A 669 -0.37 -34.21 18.24
C GLN A 669 -1.40 -34.00 17.13
N ILE A 670 -1.67 -32.73 16.78
CA ILE A 670 -2.52 -32.39 15.65
C ILE A 670 -1.76 -32.40 14.32
N GLY A 671 -0.43 -32.54 14.36
CA GLY A 671 0.46 -32.44 13.20
C GLY A 671 0.78 -31.00 12.81
N PHE A 672 0.73 -30.06 13.77
CA PHE A 672 1.18 -28.69 13.56
C PHE A 672 2.71 -28.64 13.38
N GLU A 673 3.15 -27.93 12.37
CA GLU A 673 4.55 -27.67 12.03
C GLU A 673 4.92 -26.24 12.44
N PRO A 674 5.66 -26.01 13.54
CA PRO A 674 6.13 -24.67 13.87
C PRO A 674 7.04 -24.11 12.76
N TRP A 675 7.00 -22.80 12.56
CA TRP A 675 7.85 -22.09 11.61
C TRP A 675 8.58 -20.92 12.28
N ASP A 676 9.59 -20.40 11.59
CA ASP A 676 10.38 -19.27 12.06
C ASP A 676 9.71 -17.93 11.71
N LEU A 677 9.42 -17.14 12.74
CA LEU A 677 8.85 -15.80 12.63
C LEU A 677 9.92 -14.70 12.45
N SER A 678 11.21 -15.02 12.64
CA SER A 678 12.30 -14.03 12.63
C SER A 678 12.58 -13.39 11.27
N SER A 679 12.06 -13.99 10.19
CA SER A 679 12.25 -13.55 8.82
C SER A 679 11.14 -12.64 8.30
N VAL A 680 10.15 -12.31 9.14
CA VAL A 680 8.99 -11.50 8.74
C VAL A 680 9.34 -10.02 8.69
N GLY A 681 8.89 -9.34 7.64
CA GLY A 681 9.21 -7.95 7.33
C GLY A 681 10.49 -7.78 6.50
N PRO A 682 10.92 -6.51 6.28
CA PRO A 682 12.05 -6.19 5.41
C PRO A 682 13.35 -6.84 5.85
N ARG A 683 14.03 -7.49 4.92
CA ARG A 683 15.32 -8.13 5.18
C ARG A 683 16.43 -7.08 5.19
N PRO A 684 17.44 -7.22 6.07
CA PRO A 684 18.56 -6.30 6.12
C PRO A 684 19.28 -6.19 4.77
N SER A 685 19.74 -4.98 4.43
CA SER A 685 20.60 -4.77 3.28
C SER A 685 21.97 -5.41 3.55
N SER A 686 22.36 -6.40 2.74
CA SER A 686 23.69 -7.00 2.89
C SER A 686 24.75 -5.96 2.51
N ALA A 687 25.89 -5.97 3.22
CA ALA A 687 27.01 -5.06 2.94
C ALA A 687 27.60 -5.25 1.53
N ALA A 688 27.30 -6.37 0.85
CA ALA A 688 27.75 -6.67 -0.51
C ALA A 688 26.84 -6.10 -1.62
N SER A 689 25.74 -5.44 -1.26
CA SER A 689 24.82 -4.76 -2.20
C SER A 689 24.77 -3.23 -2.02
N ARG A 690 25.76 -2.66 -1.31
CA ARG A 690 25.94 -1.21 -1.18
C ARG A 690 26.84 -0.72 -2.30
#